data_AF-A0A2W4JB14-F1
#
_entry.id   AF-A0A2W4JB14-F1
#
_cell.length_a   1.000
_cell.length_b   1.000
_cell.length_c   1.000
_cell.angle_alpha   90.00
_cell.angle_beta   90.00
_cell.angle_gamma   90.00
#
_symmetry.space_group_name_H-M   'P 1'
#
loop_
_entity.id
_entity.type
_entity.pdbx_description
1 polymer ?
#
loop_
_entity_poly.entity_id
_entity_poly.type
_entity_poly.pdbx_seq_one_letter_code
_entity_poly.pdbx_strand_id
1 'polypeptide(L)'
;RPVAKLVHANDDGTLPEFQSYTVRGLYDVRGGGAALQAKLKEICADVVTAIRDGARLIVLSDRGATKDLAPIPSLLLTGAVHHHLVREKLRTQVGLVVEAGDAREVHHIALLIGYGAAAVNPYLAMATAEAMAERGELGPDVDPERATSNLIKALGKGVRKTMSKMGVSTVASYTGAQIFEALGLGKEVIDTCFTGTTSRLGGVGFDVLAEEVARRHRLAFPPDGVRASHRELEPGGDYQWRREGEYHLFNPQTVFKLQHSTRAGKYEIFKEYTKAVDDQSERLGTLRGLFELKTGVRPPVPIDEVEPVSEIVKRFSTGAISYGSISKEMHETLAIAMNRLGAKSNTGEGGEDPERLYDPERRSAIKQVASGRFGVTSEYLVNADDIQIKMAQGAKPGEGGQLPGAKVYPWIGKTRHSTPGVGLISPPPHHDIYSIEDLAQLIHDLKNANPAARIHVKLVSEVGVGTVAAGVAKAHADVVLISGHDGGTGASPLSSIKHAGGPWELGLAETQQTLLHNKLRDRIVVQTDGQLKTGRDVIIATLLGAEEFGFATAPLVVSGCVMMRVCHLDTCPVGVATQNPKLRAKFSGKAEYLVNFFEFIAQEVREYLAALGFRSIAEAVGHAEYLDTRKAVDHWKAAGLDLSPILHVPDNAPAGLRNQQRPQDHGLHKALDNTLIQLSQGALDEGRPVKLELPVRNVNRTVGTMLGHEVTKRWGGEGLPDDTIDVTFTGTAGQSFGAFIPRGVTLRLYGDANDYVGKGLSGGRIVIRPHPGAQFAAEKNLIAGNVICYGATSGEIFLRGLVGERFCVRNSGATAVVEGVGDHGCEYMTGGRVVVLGRIGRNFAAGMSGGIAYVHDLAAYKHRVNMEMVDIDPLDEEDIAFLHEAVSKHFAETDSAVARALLADWDAEVQRFGKVMPKDYKRVLAAKAAAERDGRDIDEAVMEAAHG
;
A
#
# COMPACT_ATOMS: atom_id res chain seq x y z
N ARG A 1 -37.36 6.57 2.90
CA ARG A 1 -37.75 8.00 3.05
C ARG A 1 -37.07 8.94 2.02
N PRO A 2 -35.78 8.81 1.65
CA PRO A 2 -35.12 9.74 0.72
C PRO A 2 -35.58 9.64 -0.75
N VAL A 3 -35.68 8.42 -1.32
CA VAL A 3 -36.10 8.22 -2.72
C VAL A 3 -37.52 8.70 -2.97
N ALA A 4 -38.43 8.51 -2.01
CA ALA A 4 -39.79 9.01 -2.09
C ALA A 4 -39.86 10.53 -2.31
N LYS A 5 -38.98 11.31 -1.69
CA LYS A 5 -38.93 12.76 -1.91
C LYS A 5 -38.55 13.13 -3.35
N LEU A 6 -37.67 12.35 -3.99
CA LEU A 6 -37.29 12.56 -5.38
C LEU A 6 -38.39 12.12 -6.35
N VAL A 7 -39.02 10.97 -6.08
CA VAL A 7 -40.09 10.41 -6.92
C VAL A 7 -41.29 11.34 -6.98
N HIS A 8 -41.69 11.88 -5.83
CA HIS A 8 -42.86 12.74 -5.68
C HIS A 8 -42.56 14.24 -5.83
N ALA A 9 -41.33 14.62 -6.24
CA ALA A 9 -40.90 16.00 -6.32
C ALA A 9 -41.68 16.82 -7.37
N ASN A 10 -42.24 16.17 -8.40
CA ASN A 10 -42.99 16.80 -9.48
C ASN A 10 -44.48 16.41 -9.50
N ASP A 11 -45.02 15.91 -8.38
CA ASP A 11 -46.43 15.47 -8.33
C ASP A 11 -47.41 16.64 -8.56
N ASP A 12 -46.99 17.88 -8.28
CA ASP A 12 -47.75 19.11 -8.54
C ASP A 12 -47.48 19.73 -9.92
N GLY A 13 -46.58 19.13 -10.72
CA GLY A 13 -46.20 19.58 -12.06
C GLY A 13 -45.30 20.82 -12.11
N THR A 14 -44.80 21.31 -10.98
CA THR A 14 -44.00 22.56 -10.92
C THR A 14 -42.51 22.38 -11.22
N LEU A 15 -42.03 21.14 -11.19
CA LEU A 15 -40.61 20.77 -11.31
C LEU A 15 -40.41 19.68 -12.38
N PRO A 16 -40.68 19.96 -13.67
CA PRO A 16 -40.62 18.98 -14.75
C PRO A 16 -39.25 18.31 -14.90
N GLU A 17 -38.16 18.97 -14.49
CA GLU A 17 -36.81 18.41 -14.44
C GLU A 17 -36.65 17.27 -13.41
N PHE A 18 -37.61 17.10 -12.50
CA PHE A 18 -37.70 15.98 -11.55
C PHE A 18 -38.73 14.93 -11.95
N GLN A 19 -39.34 15.02 -13.15
CA GLN A 19 -40.24 13.96 -13.63
C GLN A 19 -39.52 12.61 -13.60
N SER A 20 -40.06 11.69 -12.80
CA SER A 20 -39.41 10.42 -12.50
C SER A 20 -40.15 9.23 -13.09
N TYR A 21 -39.42 8.15 -13.39
CA TYR A 21 -39.98 6.86 -13.76
C TYR A 21 -39.33 5.76 -12.93
N THR A 22 -40.15 4.98 -12.22
CA THR A 22 -39.68 3.87 -11.38
C THR A 22 -39.79 2.55 -12.11
N VAL A 23 -38.64 1.95 -12.37
CA VAL A 23 -38.50 0.62 -12.98
C VAL A 23 -38.60 -0.45 -11.90
N ARG A 24 -39.39 -1.49 -12.17
CA ARG A 24 -39.42 -2.72 -11.36
C ARG A 24 -38.40 -3.72 -11.88
N GLY A 25 -37.25 -3.80 -11.23
CA GLY A 25 -36.15 -4.72 -11.52
C GLY A 25 -36.40 -6.15 -11.04
N LEU A 26 -37.52 -6.75 -11.43
CA LEU A 26 -37.92 -8.10 -11.02
C LEU A 26 -38.20 -9.00 -12.23
N TYR A 27 -37.81 -10.27 -12.18
CA TYR A 27 -38.02 -11.26 -13.25
C TYR A 27 -38.61 -12.58 -12.73
N ASP A 28 -39.25 -13.38 -13.60
CA ASP A 28 -39.75 -14.73 -13.21
C ASP A 28 -38.56 -15.65 -12.95
N VAL A 29 -38.42 -16.06 -11.68
CA VAL A 29 -37.28 -16.86 -11.20
C VAL A 29 -37.20 -18.24 -11.86
N ARG A 30 -38.33 -18.79 -12.33
CA ARG A 30 -38.40 -20.12 -12.94
C ARG A 30 -37.91 -20.14 -14.38
N GLY A 31 -37.84 -18.98 -15.02
CA GLY A 31 -37.42 -18.84 -16.42
C GLY A 31 -35.91 -18.75 -16.63
N GLY A 32 -35.10 -18.86 -15.56
CA GLY A 32 -33.64 -18.93 -15.65
C GLY A 32 -32.98 -17.70 -16.30
N GLY A 33 -31.81 -17.91 -16.91
CA GLY A 33 -31.04 -16.82 -17.55
C GLY A 33 -31.79 -16.17 -18.71
N ALA A 34 -32.57 -16.93 -19.46
CA ALA A 34 -33.40 -16.40 -20.55
C ALA A 34 -34.44 -15.38 -20.07
N ALA A 35 -35.15 -15.66 -18.97
CA ALA A 35 -36.10 -14.71 -18.39
C ALA A 35 -35.41 -13.47 -17.81
N LEU A 36 -34.25 -13.64 -17.17
CA LEU A 36 -33.43 -12.54 -16.68
C LEU A 36 -33.01 -11.61 -17.84
N GLN A 37 -32.47 -12.17 -18.92
CA GLN A 37 -32.08 -11.40 -20.11
C GLN A 37 -33.26 -10.71 -20.79
N ALA A 38 -34.37 -11.44 -20.97
CA ALA A 38 -35.58 -10.89 -21.57
C ALA A 38 -36.10 -9.69 -20.77
N LYS A 39 -36.12 -9.81 -19.44
CA LYS A 39 -36.56 -8.73 -18.56
C LYS A 39 -35.62 -7.52 -18.60
N LEU A 40 -34.31 -7.72 -18.67
CA LEU A 40 -33.36 -6.62 -18.87
C LEU A 40 -33.61 -5.87 -20.19
N LYS A 41 -33.89 -6.57 -21.28
CA LYS A 41 -34.22 -5.96 -22.58
C LYS A 41 -35.53 -5.16 -22.54
N GLU A 42 -36.56 -5.72 -21.92
CA GLU A 42 -37.85 -5.04 -21.69
C GLU A 42 -37.63 -3.74 -20.91
N ILE A 43 -36.93 -3.82 -19.76
CA ILE A 43 -36.62 -2.66 -18.93
C ILE A 43 -35.86 -1.58 -19.72
N CYS A 44 -34.88 -1.97 -20.54
CA CYS A 44 -34.13 -1.01 -21.35
C CYS A 44 -35.05 -0.25 -22.31
N ALA A 45 -35.98 -0.94 -22.98
CA ALA A 45 -36.95 -0.31 -23.89
C ALA A 45 -37.95 0.59 -23.14
N ASP A 46 -38.44 0.15 -21.98
CA ASP A 46 -39.35 0.93 -21.14
C ASP A 46 -38.70 2.24 -20.68
N VAL A 47 -37.43 2.18 -20.26
CA VAL A 47 -36.69 3.38 -19.84
C VAL A 47 -36.52 4.35 -21.01
N VAL A 48 -36.19 3.87 -22.21
CA VAL A 48 -36.11 4.74 -23.41
C VAL A 48 -37.44 5.43 -23.68
N THR A 49 -38.55 4.70 -23.57
CA THR A 49 -39.90 5.24 -23.75
C THR A 49 -40.20 6.30 -22.68
N ALA A 50 -39.95 6.01 -21.41
CA ALA A 50 -40.15 6.95 -20.32
C ALA A 50 -39.36 8.26 -20.50
N ILE A 51 -38.12 8.18 -21.01
CA ILE A 51 -37.29 9.37 -21.29
C ILE A 51 -37.91 10.23 -22.40
N ARG A 52 -38.41 9.58 -23.46
CA ARG A 52 -39.11 10.25 -24.56
C ARG A 52 -40.42 10.90 -24.09
N ASP A 53 -41.08 10.28 -23.11
CA ASP A 53 -42.29 10.79 -22.45
C ASP A 53 -42.01 11.87 -21.38
N GLY A 54 -40.75 12.31 -21.24
CA GLY A 54 -40.37 13.45 -20.41
C GLY A 54 -39.60 13.09 -19.13
N ALA A 55 -39.45 11.81 -18.78
CA ALA A 55 -38.71 11.44 -17.57
C ALA A 55 -37.25 11.93 -17.62
N ARG A 56 -36.79 12.52 -16.52
CA ARG A 56 -35.42 13.00 -16.30
C ARG A 56 -34.73 12.29 -15.14
N LEU A 57 -35.50 11.59 -14.31
CA LEU A 57 -35.00 10.73 -13.24
C LEU A 57 -35.51 9.30 -13.43
N ILE A 58 -34.60 8.33 -13.52
CA ILE A 58 -34.96 6.92 -13.62
C ILE A 58 -34.57 6.24 -12.31
N VAL A 59 -35.56 5.68 -11.61
CA VAL A 59 -35.35 4.93 -10.37
C VAL A 59 -35.34 3.44 -10.71
N LEU A 60 -34.17 2.81 -10.60
CA LEU A 60 -34.01 1.37 -10.77
C LEU A 60 -34.19 0.70 -9.41
N SER A 61 -35.29 -0.03 -9.20
CA SER A 61 -35.63 -0.61 -7.89
C SER A 61 -35.73 -2.13 -7.96
N ASP A 62 -35.01 -2.83 -7.08
CA ASP A 62 -35.13 -4.28 -6.86
C ASP A 62 -36.20 -4.64 -5.80
N ARG A 63 -36.96 -3.66 -5.30
CA ARG A 63 -38.02 -3.87 -4.31
C ARG A 63 -39.17 -4.72 -4.84
N GLY A 64 -39.82 -5.43 -3.92
CA GLY A 64 -41.08 -6.13 -4.17
C GLY A 64 -40.91 -7.55 -4.71
N ALA A 65 -39.77 -8.19 -4.41
CA ALA A 65 -39.58 -9.61 -4.66
C ALA A 65 -40.70 -10.45 -4.03
N THR A 66 -41.18 -11.46 -4.75
CA THR A 66 -42.26 -12.36 -4.33
C THR A 66 -41.82 -13.81 -4.48
N LYS A 67 -42.69 -14.78 -4.13
CA LYS A 67 -42.42 -16.20 -4.36
C LYS A 67 -42.21 -16.58 -5.84
N ASP A 68 -42.65 -15.74 -6.78
CA ASP A 68 -42.55 -16.00 -8.22
C ASP A 68 -41.54 -15.06 -8.90
N LEU A 69 -41.32 -13.87 -8.33
CA LEU A 69 -40.47 -12.84 -8.89
C LEU A 69 -39.21 -12.63 -8.05
N ALA A 70 -38.05 -12.88 -8.65
CA ALA A 70 -36.76 -12.61 -8.03
C ALA A 70 -36.24 -11.22 -8.43
N PRO A 71 -35.47 -10.56 -7.54
CA PRO A 71 -34.80 -9.32 -7.87
C PRO A 71 -33.67 -9.55 -8.89
N ILE A 72 -33.59 -8.69 -9.89
CA ILE A 72 -32.41 -8.59 -10.75
C ILE A 72 -31.29 -7.97 -9.89
N PRO A 73 -30.08 -8.55 -9.84
CA PRO A 73 -28.96 -7.96 -9.10
C PRO A 73 -28.75 -6.50 -9.51
N SER A 74 -28.69 -5.59 -8.53
CA SER A 74 -28.78 -4.14 -8.78
C SER A 74 -27.67 -3.65 -9.71
N LEU A 75 -26.50 -4.26 -9.65
CA LEU A 75 -25.37 -3.94 -10.52
C LEU A 75 -25.61 -4.34 -11.98
N LEU A 76 -26.20 -5.50 -12.25
CA LEU A 76 -26.55 -5.93 -13.61
C LEU A 76 -27.62 -5.01 -14.20
N LEU A 77 -28.65 -4.70 -13.40
CA LEU A 77 -29.71 -3.77 -13.79
C LEU A 77 -29.16 -2.38 -14.13
N THR A 78 -28.33 -1.83 -13.24
CA THR A 78 -27.71 -0.51 -13.41
C THR A 78 -26.83 -0.47 -14.66
N GLY A 79 -25.94 -1.45 -14.81
CA GLY A 79 -25.03 -1.53 -15.95
C GLY A 79 -25.75 -1.69 -17.27
N ALA A 80 -26.72 -2.62 -17.36
CA ALA A 80 -27.50 -2.84 -18.58
C ALA A 80 -28.21 -1.56 -19.04
N VAL A 81 -28.92 -0.87 -18.14
CA VAL A 81 -29.62 0.38 -18.45
C VAL A 81 -28.61 1.48 -18.80
N HIS A 82 -27.54 1.64 -18.02
CA HIS A 82 -26.51 2.64 -18.28
C HIS A 82 -25.94 2.52 -19.69
N HIS A 83 -25.46 1.33 -20.06
CA HIS A 83 -24.85 1.06 -21.35
C HIS A 83 -25.86 1.12 -22.50
N HIS A 84 -27.10 0.69 -22.28
CA HIS A 84 -28.16 0.83 -23.27
C HIS A 84 -28.44 2.31 -23.58
N LEU A 85 -28.57 3.16 -22.54
CA LEU A 85 -28.78 4.59 -22.72
C LEU A 85 -27.60 5.30 -23.38
N VAL A 86 -26.37 4.82 -23.18
CA VAL A 86 -25.19 5.33 -23.92
C VAL A 86 -25.31 4.98 -25.41
N ARG A 87 -25.68 3.74 -25.75
CA ARG A 87 -25.89 3.30 -27.14
C ARG A 87 -27.00 4.10 -27.83
N GLU A 88 -28.09 4.37 -27.12
CA GLU A 88 -29.21 5.18 -27.60
C GLU A 88 -28.96 6.70 -27.58
N LYS A 89 -27.79 7.15 -27.09
CA LYS A 89 -27.43 8.58 -26.94
C LYS A 89 -28.39 9.37 -26.03
N LEU A 90 -29.01 8.69 -25.08
CA LEU A 90 -29.96 9.26 -24.12
C LEU A 90 -29.36 9.43 -22.71
N ARG A 91 -28.20 8.83 -22.42
CA ARG A 91 -27.62 8.81 -21.07
C ARG A 91 -27.41 10.21 -20.47
N THR A 92 -27.05 11.21 -21.26
CA THR A 92 -26.81 12.59 -20.77
C THR A 92 -28.07 13.33 -20.35
N GLN A 93 -29.26 12.81 -20.67
CA GLN A 93 -30.53 13.47 -20.42
C GLN A 93 -31.16 13.10 -19.07
N VAL A 94 -30.60 12.10 -18.36
CA VAL A 94 -31.22 11.54 -17.15
C VAL A 94 -30.25 11.30 -16.00
N GLY A 95 -30.77 11.38 -14.77
CA GLY A 95 -30.14 10.82 -13.57
C GLY A 95 -30.62 9.38 -13.32
N LEU A 96 -29.68 8.47 -13.02
CA LEU A 96 -30.02 7.10 -12.58
C LEU A 96 -29.92 7.01 -11.05
N VAL A 97 -31.03 6.72 -10.39
CA VAL A 97 -31.08 6.47 -8.94
C VAL A 97 -31.31 4.98 -8.74
N VAL A 98 -30.43 4.33 -7.98
CA VAL A 98 -30.53 2.88 -7.72
C VAL A 98 -31.06 2.65 -6.32
N GLU A 99 -32.23 2.05 -6.21
CA GLU A 99 -32.77 1.54 -4.97
C GLU A 99 -32.47 0.04 -4.87
N ALA A 100 -31.54 -0.32 -3.99
CA ALA A 100 -30.90 -1.63 -3.94
C ALA A 100 -31.06 -2.30 -2.57
N GLY A 101 -31.58 -3.52 -2.55
CA GLY A 101 -31.63 -4.39 -1.36
C GLY A 101 -30.36 -5.21 -1.17
N ASP A 102 -29.60 -5.46 -2.25
CA ASP A 102 -28.33 -6.21 -2.23
C ASP A 102 -27.08 -5.35 -1.90
N ALA A 103 -27.22 -4.02 -1.93
CA ALA A 103 -26.14 -3.07 -1.60
C ALA A 103 -26.03 -2.84 -0.08
N ARG A 104 -24.85 -3.15 0.49
CA ARG A 104 -24.58 -3.00 1.94
C ARG A 104 -23.12 -2.70 2.27
N GLU A 105 -22.19 -3.08 1.40
CA GLU A 105 -20.76 -2.82 1.56
C GLU A 105 -20.31 -1.62 0.73
N VAL A 106 -19.19 -1.02 1.14
CA VAL A 106 -18.52 0.06 0.41
C VAL A 106 -18.32 -0.28 -1.07
N HIS A 107 -17.91 -1.52 -1.36
CA HIS A 107 -17.63 -1.96 -2.73
C HIS A 107 -18.90 -2.01 -3.60
N HIS A 108 -20.06 -2.38 -3.03
CA HIS A 108 -21.31 -2.41 -3.77
C HIS A 108 -21.70 -1.00 -4.22
N ILE A 109 -21.57 -0.01 -3.32
CA ILE A 109 -21.87 1.40 -3.64
C ILE A 109 -20.88 1.93 -4.69
N ALA A 110 -19.60 1.61 -4.56
CA ALA A 110 -18.57 2.02 -5.52
C ALA A 110 -18.82 1.41 -6.92
N LEU A 111 -19.18 0.13 -7.01
CA LEU A 111 -19.57 -0.52 -8.26
C LEU A 111 -20.78 0.17 -8.89
N LEU A 112 -21.86 0.37 -8.14
CA LEU A 112 -23.07 1.00 -8.66
C LEU A 112 -22.79 2.39 -9.25
N ILE A 113 -22.01 3.22 -8.56
CA ILE A 113 -21.60 4.53 -9.08
C ILE A 113 -20.68 4.37 -10.30
N GLY A 114 -19.67 3.50 -10.21
CA GLY A 114 -18.70 3.25 -11.27
C GLY A 114 -19.30 2.71 -12.57
N TYR A 115 -20.49 2.11 -12.50
CA TYR A 115 -21.29 1.64 -13.64
C TYR A 115 -22.51 2.51 -13.95
N GLY A 116 -22.56 3.73 -13.42
CA GLY A 116 -23.42 4.80 -13.94
C GLY A 116 -24.53 5.29 -13.02
N ALA A 117 -24.65 4.80 -11.79
CA ALA A 117 -25.58 5.35 -10.81
C ALA A 117 -25.16 6.76 -10.37
N ALA A 118 -26.08 7.72 -10.43
CA ALA A 118 -25.88 9.06 -9.89
C ALA A 118 -26.11 9.11 -8.37
N ALA A 119 -27.01 8.25 -7.86
CA ALA A 119 -27.26 8.08 -6.43
C ALA A 119 -27.65 6.63 -6.13
N VAL A 120 -27.33 6.18 -4.91
CA VAL A 120 -27.65 4.84 -4.42
C VAL A 120 -28.38 4.93 -3.10
N ASN A 121 -29.52 4.24 -3.01
CA ASN A 121 -30.31 4.05 -1.81
C ASN A 121 -30.23 2.57 -1.37
N PRO A 122 -29.31 2.21 -0.45
CA PRO A 122 -29.16 0.85 0.04
C PRO A 122 -30.24 0.52 1.09
N TYR A 123 -31.49 0.46 0.65
CA TYR A 123 -32.64 0.55 1.55
C TYR A 123 -32.71 -0.58 2.56
N LEU A 124 -32.29 -1.79 2.19
CA LEU A 124 -32.37 -2.95 3.07
C LEU A 124 -31.27 -2.87 4.14
N ALA A 125 -30.08 -2.37 3.81
CA ALA A 125 -29.03 -2.12 4.78
C ALA A 125 -29.44 -1.05 5.80
N MET A 126 -30.11 0.02 5.34
CA MET A 126 -30.68 1.05 6.22
C MET A 126 -31.76 0.47 7.14
N ALA A 127 -32.72 -0.28 6.59
CA ALA A 127 -33.78 -0.92 7.37
C ALA A 127 -33.21 -1.92 8.40
N THR A 128 -32.16 -2.66 8.06
CA THR A 128 -31.47 -3.55 9.00
C THR A 128 -30.83 -2.76 10.14
N ALA A 129 -30.13 -1.65 9.85
CA ALA A 129 -29.52 -0.81 10.88
C ALA A 129 -30.56 -0.19 11.82
N GLU A 130 -31.68 0.29 11.27
CA GLU A 130 -32.82 0.82 12.03
C GLU A 130 -33.40 -0.26 12.96
N ALA A 131 -33.68 -1.45 12.43
CA ALA A 131 -34.23 -2.55 13.21
C ALA A 131 -33.26 -3.05 14.32
N MET A 132 -31.95 -3.04 14.08
CA MET A 132 -30.94 -3.37 15.10
C MET A 132 -30.92 -2.32 16.23
N ALA A 133 -31.06 -1.04 15.89
CA ALA A 133 -31.17 0.04 16.88
C ALA A 133 -32.46 -0.10 17.71
N GLU A 134 -33.60 -0.38 17.08
CA GLU A 134 -34.88 -0.61 17.77
C GLU A 134 -34.82 -1.79 18.76
N ARG A 135 -34.03 -2.82 18.44
CA ARG A 135 -33.79 -3.98 19.33
C ARG A 135 -32.72 -3.73 20.41
N GLY A 136 -32.07 -2.57 20.41
CA GLY A 136 -31.02 -2.22 21.37
C GLY A 136 -29.66 -2.90 21.13
N GLU A 137 -29.43 -3.49 19.96
CA GLU A 137 -28.19 -4.23 19.64
C GLU A 137 -26.99 -3.31 19.40
N LEU A 138 -27.22 -2.04 19.11
CA LEU A 138 -26.18 -1.05 18.78
C LEU A 138 -25.74 -0.18 19.97
N GLY A 139 -26.21 -0.52 21.18
CA GLY A 139 -25.98 0.25 22.40
C GLY A 139 -27.05 1.31 22.66
N PRO A 140 -27.09 1.86 23.89
CA PRO A 140 -28.16 2.75 24.33
C PRO A 140 -28.15 4.13 23.65
N ASP A 141 -27.00 4.57 23.12
CA ASP A 141 -26.81 5.90 22.54
C ASP A 141 -27.06 5.96 21.02
N VAL A 142 -27.54 4.87 20.42
CA VAL A 142 -27.73 4.76 18.97
C VAL A 142 -29.20 4.49 18.65
N ASP A 143 -29.93 5.56 18.36
CA ASP A 143 -31.30 5.47 17.83
C ASP A 143 -31.32 5.12 16.31
N PRO A 144 -32.49 4.79 15.73
CA PRO A 144 -32.58 4.41 14.31
C PRO A 144 -32.08 5.49 13.33
N GLU A 145 -32.33 6.77 13.61
CA GLU A 145 -31.89 7.87 12.74
C GLU A 145 -30.36 7.99 12.75
N ARG A 146 -29.76 7.88 13.93
CA ARG A 146 -28.31 7.88 14.12
C ARG A 146 -27.67 6.66 13.48
N ALA A 147 -28.27 5.48 13.60
CA ALA A 147 -27.81 4.25 12.95
C ALA A 147 -27.72 4.42 11.42
N THR A 148 -28.79 4.90 10.80
CA THR A 148 -28.83 5.18 9.36
C THR A 148 -27.82 6.27 8.95
N SER A 149 -27.71 7.36 9.72
CA SER A 149 -26.71 8.41 9.45
C SER A 149 -25.28 7.88 9.52
N ASN A 150 -24.97 7.01 10.49
CA ASN A 150 -23.66 6.40 10.64
C ASN A 150 -23.33 5.47 9.47
N LEU A 151 -24.30 4.66 9.03
CA LEU A 151 -24.16 3.79 7.84
C LEU A 151 -23.85 4.61 6.58
N ILE A 152 -24.63 5.65 6.30
CA ILE A 152 -24.43 6.52 5.13
C ILE A 152 -23.06 7.20 5.18
N LYS A 153 -22.66 7.70 6.36
CA LYS A 153 -21.35 8.31 6.57
C LYS A 153 -20.21 7.31 6.31
N ALA A 154 -20.34 6.09 6.80
CA ALA A 154 -19.34 5.03 6.62
C ALA A 154 -19.21 4.63 5.15
N LEU A 155 -20.33 4.39 4.46
CA LEU A 155 -20.36 4.07 3.03
C LEU A 155 -19.76 5.20 2.20
N GLY A 156 -20.16 6.45 2.45
CA GLY A 156 -19.63 7.62 1.74
C GLY A 156 -18.13 7.84 1.96
N LYS A 157 -17.62 7.64 3.19
CA LYS A 157 -16.18 7.65 3.47
C LYS A 157 -15.47 6.53 2.73
N GLY A 158 -16.05 5.34 2.70
CA GLY A 158 -15.53 4.18 1.97
C GLY A 158 -15.44 4.41 0.46
N VAL A 159 -16.46 5.01 -0.16
CA VAL A 159 -16.45 5.33 -1.60
C VAL A 159 -15.32 6.30 -1.94
N ARG A 160 -15.17 7.39 -1.15
CA ARG A 160 -14.05 8.33 -1.32
C ARG A 160 -12.70 7.62 -1.22
N LYS A 161 -12.60 6.65 -0.31
CA LYS A 161 -11.40 5.83 -0.15
C LYS A 161 -11.14 4.92 -1.35
N THR A 162 -12.18 4.32 -1.94
CA THR A 162 -12.04 3.53 -3.18
C THR A 162 -11.58 4.42 -4.34
N MET A 163 -12.15 5.62 -4.49
CA MET A 163 -11.76 6.57 -5.53
C MET A 163 -10.30 7.02 -5.39
N SER A 164 -9.86 7.30 -4.17
CA SER A 164 -8.48 7.79 -3.93
C SER A 164 -7.41 6.75 -4.24
N LYS A 165 -7.74 5.44 -4.27
CA LYS A 165 -6.79 4.38 -4.68
C LYS A 165 -6.23 4.60 -6.08
N MET A 166 -7.00 5.27 -6.94
CA MET A 166 -6.68 5.56 -8.34
C MET A 166 -6.47 7.06 -8.60
N GLY A 167 -6.32 7.87 -7.53
CA GLY A 167 -6.13 9.32 -7.64
C GLY A 167 -7.39 10.11 -8.04
N VAL A 168 -8.58 9.50 -8.04
CA VAL A 168 -9.82 10.18 -8.46
C VAL A 168 -10.36 11.05 -7.32
N SER A 169 -10.53 12.35 -7.58
CA SER A 169 -10.94 13.33 -6.57
C SER A 169 -12.43 13.70 -6.60
N THR A 170 -13.16 13.41 -7.68
CA THR A 170 -14.59 13.80 -7.81
C THR A 170 -15.48 12.61 -8.16
N VAL A 171 -16.68 12.57 -7.57
CA VAL A 171 -17.68 11.52 -7.85
C VAL A 171 -18.14 11.58 -9.29
N ALA A 172 -18.23 12.78 -9.87
CA ALA A 172 -18.60 12.97 -11.27
C ALA A 172 -17.63 12.27 -12.22
N SER A 173 -16.31 12.38 -12.00
CA SER A 173 -15.30 11.67 -12.80
C SER A 173 -15.29 10.17 -12.55
N TYR A 174 -15.71 9.71 -11.37
CA TYR A 174 -15.78 8.29 -11.04
C TYR A 174 -17.04 7.60 -11.63
N THR A 175 -18.12 8.36 -11.80
CA THR A 175 -19.41 7.83 -12.27
C THR A 175 -19.29 7.34 -13.71
N GLY A 176 -19.54 6.05 -13.94
CA GLY A 176 -19.41 5.43 -15.27
C GLY A 176 -17.97 5.19 -15.73
N ALA A 177 -16.95 5.45 -14.89
CA ALA A 177 -15.55 5.31 -15.27
C ALA A 177 -15.04 3.85 -15.33
N GLN A 178 -15.81 2.90 -14.77
CA GLN A 178 -15.47 1.47 -14.76
C GLN A 178 -14.06 1.13 -14.27
N ILE A 179 -13.63 1.73 -13.16
CA ILE A 179 -12.30 1.47 -12.59
C ILE A 179 -12.30 0.15 -11.79
N PHE A 180 -12.57 -0.95 -12.51
CA PHE A 180 -12.71 -2.30 -12.01
C PHE A 180 -12.21 -3.30 -13.04
N GLU A 181 -11.79 -4.48 -12.58
CA GLU A 181 -11.49 -5.65 -13.42
C GLU A 181 -12.49 -6.76 -13.09
N ALA A 182 -13.05 -7.41 -14.11
CA ALA A 182 -13.97 -8.52 -13.93
C ALA A 182 -13.25 -9.86 -14.07
N LEU A 183 -13.31 -10.69 -13.02
CA LEU A 183 -12.81 -12.06 -13.03
C LEU A 183 -13.97 -13.04 -12.95
N GLY A 184 -14.10 -13.92 -13.94
CA GLY A 184 -15.13 -14.96 -13.96
C GLY A 184 -16.48 -14.54 -14.54
N LEU A 185 -16.57 -13.42 -15.28
CA LEU A 185 -17.77 -13.03 -16.01
C LEU A 185 -17.60 -13.24 -17.51
N GLY A 186 -18.56 -13.93 -18.11
CA GLY A 186 -18.55 -14.25 -19.54
C GLY A 186 -18.78 -13.03 -20.42
N LYS A 187 -18.33 -13.13 -21.67
CA LYS A 187 -18.41 -12.05 -22.66
C LYS A 187 -19.83 -11.52 -22.86
N GLU A 188 -20.85 -12.38 -22.84
CA GLU A 188 -22.25 -11.94 -23.00
C GLU A 188 -22.72 -10.98 -21.89
N VAL A 189 -22.27 -11.21 -20.65
CA VAL A 189 -22.60 -10.36 -19.49
C VAL A 189 -21.83 -9.04 -19.59
N ILE A 190 -20.54 -9.11 -19.93
CA ILE A 190 -19.70 -7.91 -20.12
C ILE A 190 -20.26 -7.03 -21.23
N ASP A 191 -20.54 -7.59 -22.41
CA ASP A 191 -21.05 -6.82 -23.55
C ASP A 191 -22.40 -6.16 -23.26
N THR A 192 -23.27 -6.85 -22.50
CA THR A 192 -24.62 -6.36 -22.18
C THR A 192 -24.60 -5.31 -21.08
N CYS A 193 -23.92 -5.61 -19.96
CA CYS A 193 -24.04 -4.88 -18.70
C CYS A 193 -22.81 -4.03 -18.35
N PHE A 194 -21.62 -4.35 -18.85
CA PHE A 194 -20.36 -3.78 -18.37
C PHE A 194 -19.41 -3.48 -19.54
N THR A 195 -19.96 -2.98 -20.67
CA THR A 195 -19.22 -2.83 -21.92
C THR A 195 -17.96 -1.98 -21.69
N GLY A 196 -16.79 -2.51 -22.06
CA GLY A 196 -15.49 -1.84 -21.88
C GLY A 196 -14.68 -2.33 -20.68
N THR A 197 -15.29 -3.06 -19.75
CA THR A 197 -14.58 -3.66 -18.60
C THR A 197 -13.76 -4.86 -19.05
N THR A 198 -12.50 -4.92 -18.61
CA THR A 198 -11.63 -6.06 -18.88
C THR A 198 -12.15 -7.31 -18.17
N SER A 199 -12.28 -8.42 -18.91
CA SER A 199 -12.47 -9.76 -18.36
C SER A 199 -11.65 -10.80 -19.10
N ARG A 200 -10.36 -10.90 -18.74
CA ARG A 200 -9.35 -11.68 -19.49
C ARG A 200 -9.68 -13.16 -19.61
N LEU A 201 -10.26 -13.73 -18.57
CA LEU A 201 -10.55 -15.16 -18.51
C LEU A 201 -11.95 -15.50 -19.00
N GLY A 202 -12.82 -14.52 -19.29
CA GLY A 202 -14.25 -14.79 -19.42
C GLY A 202 -14.83 -15.42 -18.15
N GLY A 203 -15.83 -16.28 -18.32
CA GLY A 203 -16.49 -17.00 -17.22
C GLY A 203 -17.99 -17.12 -17.40
N VAL A 204 -18.73 -16.91 -16.31
CA VAL A 204 -20.13 -17.31 -16.21
C VAL A 204 -21.06 -16.40 -17.01
N GLY A 205 -22.10 -17.01 -17.60
CA GLY A 205 -23.18 -16.34 -18.31
C GLY A 205 -24.39 -16.02 -17.44
N PHE A 206 -25.46 -15.53 -18.05
CA PHE A 206 -26.72 -15.18 -17.38
C PHE A 206 -27.43 -16.40 -16.76
N ASP A 207 -27.25 -17.61 -17.30
CA ASP A 207 -27.87 -18.82 -16.74
C ASP A 207 -27.35 -19.13 -15.34
N VAL A 208 -26.03 -19.06 -15.15
CA VAL A 208 -25.40 -19.28 -13.84
C VAL A 208 -25.79 -18.17 -12.86
N LEU A 209 -25.80 -16.91 -13.32
CA LEU A 209 -26.21 -15.77 -12.48
C LEU A 209 -27.67 -15.91 -12.03
N ALA A 210 -28.57 -16.32 -12.92
CA ALA A 210 -29.96 -16.57 -12.61
C ALA A 210 -30.14 -17.75 -11.64
N GLU A 211 -29.36 -18.83 -11.78
CA GLU A 211 -29.38 -19.96 -10.84
C GLU A 211 -28.88 -19.56 -9.45
N GLU A 212 -27.85 -18.71 -9.34
CA GLU A 212 -27.39 -18.22 -8.02
C GLU A 212 -28.44 -17.33 -7.34
N VAL A 213 -29.14 -16.49 -8.11
CA VAL A 213 -30.28 -15.72 -7.62
C VAL A 213 -31.41 -16.67 -7.19
N ALA A 214 -31.75 -17.66 -8.01
CA ALA A 214 -32.79 -18.66 -7.71
C ALA A 214 -32.46 -19.46 -6.44
N ARG A 215 -31.19 -19.81 -6.20
CA ARG A 215 -30.76 -20.51 -4.98
C ARG A 215 -31.02 -19.69 -3.72
N ARG A 216 -30.68 -18.40 -3.72
CA ARG A 216 -30.96 -17.50 -2.59
C ARG A 216 -32.45 -17.24 -2.43
N HIS A 217 -33.16 -17.12 -3.55
CA HIS A 217 -34.61 -16.94 -3.58
C HIS A 217 -35.36 -18.13 -2.96
N ARG A 218 -34.98 -19.38 -3.30
CA ARG A 218 -35.53 -20.61 -2.70
C ARG A 218 -35.31 -20.70 -1.19
N LEU A 219 -34.23 -20.12 -0.66
CA LEU A 219 -34.02 -20.07 0.80
C LEU A 219 -34.98 -19.08 1.48
N ALA A 220 -35.26 -17.94 0.85
CA ALA A 220 -36.21 -16.95 1.37
C ALA A 220 -37.69 -17.37 1.18
N PHE A 221 -37.97 -18.11 0.11
CA PHE A 221 -39.28 -18.64 -0.29
C PHE A 221 -39.18 -20.17 -0.49
N PRO A 222 -39.09 -20.96 0.60
CA PRO A 222 -38.96 -22.41 0.51
C PRO A 222 -40.22 -23.02 -0.15
N PRO A 223 -40.07 -24.00 -1.07
CA PRO A 223 -41.20 -24.58 -1.80
C PRO A 223 -42.27 -25.24 -0.92
N ASP A 224 -41.85 -25.79 0.23
CA ASP A 224 -42.72 -26.41 1.24
C ASP A 224 -43.26 -25.40 2.27
N GLY A 225 -42.84 -24.14 2.20
CA GLY A 225 -43.21 -23.09 3.14
C GLY A 225 -42.54 -23.19 4.51
N VAL A 226 -41.67 -24.18 4.75
CA VAL A 226 -41.05 -24.42 6.06
C VAL A 226 -39.73 -23.64 6.15
N ARG A 227 -39.67 -22.70 7.10
CA ARG A 227 -38.43 -21.98 7.42
C ARG A 227 -37.68 -22.67 8.55
N ALA A 228 -36.35 -22.61 8.53
CA ALA A 228 -35.54 -23.11 9.63
C ALA A 228 -35.85 -22.31 10.92
N SER A 229 -36.30 -23.00 11.97
CA SER A 229 -36.71 -22.37 13.24
C SER A 229 -35.56 -21.89 14.12
N HIS A 230 -34.34 -22.36 13.85
CA HIS A 230 -33.16 -22.12 14.70
C HIS A 230 -32.16 -21.13 14.09
N ARG A 231 -32.33 -20.72 12.83
CA ARG A 231 -31.45 -19.78 12.11
C ARG A 231 -32.21 -18.98 11.07
N GLU A 232 -32.09 -17.65 11.16
CA GLU A 232 -32.67 -16.72 10.17
C GLU A 232 -31.73 -16.45 8.99
N LEU A 233 -30.42 -16.52 9.20
CA LEU A 233 -29.38 -16.31 8.20
C LEU A 233 -28.27 -17.37 8.35
N GLU A 234 -27.61 -17.69 7.24
CA GLU A 234 -26.41 -18.53 7.25
C GLU A 234 -25.24 -17.82 7.98
N PRO A 235 -24.41 -18.55 8.74
CA PRO A 235 -23.34 -17.96 9.55
C PRO A 235 -22.19 -17.34 8.72
N GLY A 236 -22.06 -17.75 7.46
CA GLY A 236 -20.96 -17.37 6.57
C GLY A 236 -19.58 -17.81 7.07
N GLY A 237 -18.55 -17.31 6.41
CA GLY A 237 -17.14 -17.66 6.61
C GLY A 237 -16.17 -16.81 5.78
N ASP A 238 -16.66 -15.95 4.89
CA ASP A 238 -15.84 -15.08 4.03
C ASP A 238 -14.64 -14.42 4.74
N TYR A 239 -14.87 -13.80 5.90
CA TYR A 239 -13.83 -13.04 6.59
C TYR A 239 -13.00 -13.87 7.58
N GLN A 240 -13.54 -14.99 8.06
CA GLN A 240 -12.89 -15.85 9.05
C GLN A 240 -13.43 -17.26 8.92
N TRP A 241 -12.52 -18.24 8.97
CA TRP A 241 -12.89 -19.65 8.90
C TRP A 241 -13.94 -20.00 9.96
N ARG A 242 -15.02 -20.64 9.51
CA ARG A 242 -16.03 -21.29 10.34
C ARG A 242 -16.21 -22.71 9.85
N ARG A 243 -16.60 -23.61 10.75
CA ARG A 243 -16.80 -25.04 10.42
C ARG A 243 -17.85 -25.27 9.33
N GLU A 244 -18.88 -24.42 9.29
CA GLU A 244 -19.99 -24.46 8.33
C GLU A 244 -19.93 -23.31 7.31
N GLY A 245 -18.79 -22.62 7.20
CA GLY A 245 -18.64 -21.44 6.32
C GLY A 245 -17.87 -21.72 5.02
N GLU A 246 -17.47 -20.65 4.34
CA GLU A 246 -16.64 -20.72 3.13
C GLU A 246 -15.29 -21.41 3.39
N TYR A 247 -14.72 -21.91 2.30
CA TYR A 247 -13.49 -22.68 2.31
C TYR A 247 -12.25 -21.79 2.51
N HIS A 248 -11.30 -22.24 3.35
CA HIS A 248 -10.01 -21.58 3.55
C HIS A 248 -8.84 -22.58 3.48
N LEU A 249 -7.82 -22.26 2.68
CA LEU A 249 -6.58 -23.05 2.57
C LEU A 249 -5.87 -23.20 3.92
N PHE A 250 -5.83 -22.14 4.72
CA PHE A 250 -5.45 -22.25 6.13
C PHE A 250 -6.70 -22.52 6.98
N ASN A 251 -6.77 -23.75 7.48
CA ASN A 251 -7.80 -24.25 8.38
C ASN A 251 -7.09 -24.98 9.55
N PRO A 252 -7.82 -25.38 10.61
CA PRO A 252 -7.18 -26.01 11.78
C PRO A 252 -6.32 -27.24 11.44
N GLN A 253 -6.70 -28.02 10.43
CA GLN A 253 -5.96 -29.22 10.03
C GLN A 253 -4.65 -28.87 9.33
N THR A 254 -4.67 -27.98 8.34
CA THR A 254 -3.45 -27.57 7.60
C THR A 254 -2.49 -26.81 8.51
N VAL A 255 -2.99 -25.95 9.41
CA VAL A 255 -2.19 -25.25 10.43
C VAL A 255 -1.49 -26.24 11.36
N PHE A 256 -2.22 -27.22 11.89
CA PHE A 256 -1.65 -28.22 12.78
C PHE A 256 -0.55 -29.05 12.10
N LYS A 257 -0.81 -29.58 10.90
CA LYS A 257 0.17 -30.41 10.17
C LYS A 257 1.44 -29.64 9.85
N LEU A 258 1.32 -28.40 9.36
CA LEU A 258 2.47 -27.54 9.05
C LEU A 258 3.33 -27.27 10.30
N GLN A 259 2.70 -26.92 11.43
CA GLN A 259 3.43 -26.70 12.68
C GLN A 259 4.08 -27.99 13.19
N HIS A 260 3.40 -29.13 13.08
CA HIS A 260 3.91 -30.40 13.57
C HIS A 260 5.10 -30.89 12.74
N SER A 261 5.01 -30.82 11.41
CA SER A 261 6.08 -31.30 10.51
C SER A 261 7.38 -30.53 10.70
N THR A 262 7.31 -29.19 10.82
CA THR A 262 8.50 -28.34 10.95
C THR A 262 9.10 -28.39 12.35
N ARG A 263 8.29 -28.52 13.40
CA ARG A 263 8.79 -28.72 14.77
C ARG A 263 9.45 -30.08 14.96
N ALA A 264 8.90 -31.12 14.35
CA ALA A 264 9.43 -32.48 14.45
C ALA A 264 10.56 -32.77 13.44
N GLY A 265 10.80 -31.89 12.46
CA GLY A 265 11.76 -32.12 11.38
C GLY A 265 11.37 -33.29 10.48
N LYS A 266 10.07 -33.52 10.23
CA LYS A 266 9.56 -34.68 9.48
C LYS A 266 8.95 -34.28 8.14
N TYR A 267 9.70 -34.52 7.06
CA TYR A 267 9.28 -34.23 5.68
C TYR A 267 8.03 -35.00 5.24
N GLU A 268 7.84 -36.26 5.67
CA GLU A 268 6.64 -37.03 5.31
C GLU A 268 5.34 -36.39 5.82
N ILE A 269 5.35 -35.82 7.03
CA ILE A 269 4.20 -35.07 7.58
C ILE A 269 4.00 -33.76 6.80
N PHE A 270 5.09 -33.14 6.34
CA PHE A 270 5.02 -31.96 5.50
C PHE A 270 4.34 -32.25 4.17
N LYS A 271 4.65 -33.40 3.52
CA LYS A 271 3.93 -33.84 2.31
C LYS A 271 2.45 -34.09 2.55
N GLU A 272 2.05 -34.56 3.74
CA GLU A 272 0.63 -34.64 4.07
C GLU A 272 -0.04 -33.26 4.19
N TYR A 273 0.71 -32.24 4.62
CA TYR A 273 0.24 -30.85 4.65
C TYR A 273 0.13 -30.29 3.23
N THR A 274 1.17 -30.43 2.39
CA THR A 274 1.17 -29.88 1.02
C THR A 274 0.10 -30.56 0.18
N LYS A 275 -0.03 -31.88 0.27
CA LYS A 275 -1.14 -32.62 -0.34
C LYS A 275 -2.51 -32.10 0.10
N ALA A 276 -2.71 -31.86 1.41
CA ALA A 276 -3.98 -31.32 1.89
C ALA A 276 -4.26 -29.94 1.28
N VAL A 277 -3.26 -29.05 1.20
CA VAL A 277 -3.41 -27.71 0.59
C VAL A 277 -3.68 -27.82 -0.91
N ASP A 278 -2.93 -28.65 -1.62
CA ASP A 278 -3.01 -28.80 -3.08
C ASP A 278 -4.34 -29.45 -3.50
N ASP A 279 -4.75 -30.57 -2.88
CA ASP A 279 -6.04 -31.22 -3.14
C ASP A 279 -7.22 -30.29 -2.81
N GLN A 280 -7.06 -29.43 -1.79
CA GLN A 280 -8.07 -28.44 -1.40
C GLN A 280 -8.14 -27.26 -2.38
N SER A 281 -7.03 -26.90 -3.01
CA SER A 281 -6.99 -25.83 -4.01
C SER A 281 -7.82 -26.17 -5.26
N GLU A 282 -7.94 -27.46 -5.59
CA GLU A 282 -8.78 -27.99 -6.68
C GLU A 282 -10.29 -27.74 -6.46
N ARG A 283 -10.71 -27.50 -5.21
CA ARG A 283 -12.09 -27.09 -4.87
C ARG A 283 -12.37 -25.61 -5.18
N LEU A 284 -11.74 -25.07 -6.23
CA LEU A 284 -11.82 -23.68 -6.69
C LEU A 284 -11.39 -22.64 -5.65
N GLY A 285 -10.35 -22.93 -4.87
CA GLY A 285 -9.81 -21.98 -3.89
C GLY A 285 -8.91 -20.89 -4.48
N THR A 286 -8.25 -21.19 -5.61
CA THR A 286 -7.26 -20.34 -6.30
C THR A 286 -7.16 -20.71 -7.78
N LEU A 287 -6.66 -19.83 -8.65
CA LEU A 287 -6.46 -20.15 -10.08
C LEU A 287 -5.44 -21.28 -10.29
N ARG A 288 -4.31 -21.26 -9.59
CA ARG A 288 -3.29 -22.33 -9.67
C ARG A 288 -3.75 -23.72 -9.18
N GLY A 289 -4.86 -23.78 -8.44
CA GLY A 289 -5.52 -25.05 -8.11
C GLY A 289 -6.15 -25.72 -9.32
N LEU A 290 -6.29 -25.00 -10.43
CA LEU A 290 -6.86 -25.47 -11.69
C LEU A 290 -5.81 -25.89 -12.72
N PHE A 291 -4.53 -25.71 -12.42
CA PHE A 291 -3.45 -26.08 -13.32
C PHE A 291 -2.96 -27.50 -13.00
N GLU A 292 -2.58 -28.27 -14.01
CA GLU A 292 -1.85 -29.51 -13.82
C GLU A 292 -0.43 -29.36 -14.37
N LEU A 293 0.52 -30.07 -13.76
CA LEU A 293 1.89 -30.12 -14.27
C LEU A 293 1.97 -31.19 -15.36
N LYS A 294 2.34 -30.80 -16.57
CA LYS A 294 2.44 -31.69 -17.73
C LYS A 294 3.74 -32.47 -17.67
N THR A 295 3.68 -33.71 -17.19
CA THR A 295 4.81 -34.64 -17.15
C THR A 295 4.97 -35.38 -18.48
N GLY A 296 6.17 -35.95 -18.73
CA GLY A 296 6.45 -36.75 -19.93
C GLY A 296 6.73 -35.95 -21.22
N VAL A 297 6.73 -34.61 -21.16
CA VAL A 297 7.19 -33.75 -22.27
C VAL A 297 8.70 -33.87 -22.46
N ARG A 298 9.44 -33.92 -21.35
CA ARG A 298 10.88 -34.17 -21.28
C ARG A 298 11.12 -35.43 -20.45
N PRO A 299 12.16 -36.23 -20.72
CA PRO A 299 12.56 -37.31 -19.84
C PRO A 299 12.84 -36.78 -18.43
N PRO A 300 12.29 -37.40 -17.36
CA PRO A 300 12.66 -37.07 -16.00
C PRO A 300 14.17 -37.21 -15.79
N VAL A 301 14.73 -36.41 -14.87
CA VAL A 301 16.14 -36.49 -14.49
C VAL A 301 16.29 -37.05 -13.08
N PRO A 302 17.40 -37.74 -12.75
CA PRO A 302 17.69 -38.12 -11.36
C PRO A 302 17.71 -36.89 -10.45
N ILE A 303 17.14 -37.01 -9.25
CA ILE A 303 17.07 -35.89 -8.30
C ILE A 303 18.47 -35.37 -7.90
N ASP A 304 19.49 -36.24 -7.95
CA ASP A 304 20.88 -35.89 -7.67
C ASP A 304 21.51 -34.98 -8.74
N GLU A 305 20.93 -34.92 -9.95
CA GLU A 305 21.33 -33.96 -10.98
C GLU A 305 20.65 -32.59 -10.84
N VAL A 306 19.61 -32.49 -10.00
CA VAL A 306 18.92 -31.23 -9.74
C VAL A 306 19.70 -30.42 -8.71
N GLU A 307 19.81 -29.11 -8.93
CA GLU A 307 20.47 -28.18 -8.02
C GLU A 307 20.08 -28.44 -6.55
N PRO A 308 21.05 -28.34 -5.62
CA PRO A 308 20.81 -28.74 -4.23
C PRO A 308 19.89 -27.73 -3.51
N VAL A 309 19.30 -28.19 -2.40
CA VAL A 309 18.45 -27.37 -1.52
C VAL A 309 19.14 -26.04 -1.15
N SER A 310 20.45 -26.08 -0.90
CA SER A 310 21.26 -24.90 -0.53
C SER A 310 21.29 -23.79 -1.58
N GLU A 311 21.06 -24.10 -2.86
CA GLU A 311 20.96 -23.08 -3.92
C GLU A 311 19.52 -22.59 -4.11
N ILE A 312 18.54 -23.49 -4.01
CA ILE A 312 17.12 -23.14 -4.15
C ILE A 312 16.67 -22.18 -3.04
N VAL A 313 17.07 -22.42 -1.79
CA VAL A 313 16.65 -21.57 -0.65
C VAL A 313 17.14 -20.11 -0.78
N LYS A 314 18.21 -19.84 -1.51
CA LYS A 314 18.71 -18.47 -1.77
C LYS A 314 17.73 -17.64 -2.60
N ARG A 315 16.81 -18.30 -3.32
CA ARG A 315 15.73 -17.66 -4.08
C ARG A 315 14.50 -17.39 -3.22
N PHE A 316 14.50 -17.84 -1.96
CA PHE A 316 13.40 -17.62 -1.04
C PHE A 316 13.65 -16.38 -0.19
N SER A 317 12.56 -15.67 0.08
CA SER A 317 12.57 -14.57 1.03
C SER A 317 11.37 -14.66 1.96
N THR A 318 11.55 -14.21 3.20
CA THR A 318 10.38 -13.92 4.04
C THR A 318 9.77 -12.60 3.57
N GLY A 319 8.44 -12.56 3.47
CA GLY A 319 7.72 -11.39 3.02
C GLY A 319 7.95 -10.19 3.95
N ALA A 320 7.74 -8.99 3.40
CA ALA A 320 7.87 -7.73 4.11
C ALA A 320 6.81 -7.58 5.21
N ILE A 321 7.16 -7.87 6.47
CA ILE A 321 6.25 -7.79 7.63
C ILE A 321 6.88 -6.89 8.68
N SER A 322 6.31 -5.69 8.87
CA SER A 322 6.92 -4.65 9.69
C SER A 322 7.08 -5.04 11.16
N TYR A 323 8.23 -4.71 11.75
CA TYR A 323 8.33 -4.57 13.21
C TYR A 323 7.28 -3.56 13.71
N GLY A 324 6.53 -3.95 14.74
CA GLY A 324 5.30 -3.28 15.19
C GLY A 324 4.04 -4.06 14.80
N SER A 325 3.94 -4.55 13.55
CA SER A 325 2.87 -5.49 13.17
C SER A 325 3.10 -6.84 13.83
N ILE A 326 4.34 -7.34 13.76
CA ILE A 326 4.81 -8.53 14.48
C ILE A 326 5.73 -8.14 15.64
N SER A 327 5.84 -9.04 16.61
CA SER A 327 6.72 -8.89 17.77
C SER A 327 8.20 -8.87 17.36
N LYS A 328 9.05 -8.37 18.27
CA LYS A 328 10.51 -8.38 18.09
C LYS A 328 11.01 -9.82 17.90
N GLU A 329 10.50 -10.72 18.73
CA GLU A 329 10.87 -12.13 18.76
C GLU A 329 10.59 -12.81 17.41
N MET A 330 9.39 -12.59 16.84
CA MET A 330 9.04 -13.12 15.52
C MET A 330 9.91 -12.52 14.42
N HIS A 331 10.13 -11.20 14.44
CA HIS A 331 10.90 -10.50 13.41
C HIS A 331 12.37 -10.96 13.38
N GLU A 332 13.00 -11.08 14.55
CA GLU A 332 14.38 -11.59 14.68
C GLU A 332 14.47 -13.07 14.31
N THR A 333 13.50 -13.88 14.71
CA THR A 333 13.46 -15.31 14.36
C THR A 333 13.42 -15.53 12.84
N LEU A 334 12.68 -14.69 12.10
CA LEU A 334 12.71 -14.70 10.64
C LEU A 334 14.09 -14.35 10.09
N ALA A 335 14.73 -13.31 10.60
CA ALA A 335 16.05 -12.89 10.14
C ALA A 335 17.11 -13.97 10.37
N ILE A 336 17.17 -14.51 11.59
CA ILE A 336 18.10 -15.58 11.97
C ILE A 336 17.94 -16.80 11.06
N ALA A 337 16.71 -17.27 10.84
CA ALA A 337 16.47 -18.42 9.98
C ALA A 337 16.93 -18.19 8.53
N MET A 338 16.60 -17.03 7.95
CA MET A 338 16.97 -16.74 6.56
C MET A 338 18.46 -16.53 6.39
N ASN A 339 19.12 -15.85 7.33
CA ASN A 339 20.56 -15.64 7.27
C ASN A 339 21.34 -16.96 7.41
N ARG A 340 20.89 -17.89 8.27
CA ARG A 340 21.47 -19.24 8.37
C ARG A 340 21.35 -20.04 7.06
N LEU A 341 20.30 -19.81 6.29
CA LEU A 341 20.08 -20.45 4.98
C LEU A 341 20.83 -19.76 3.83
N GLY A 342 21.43 -18.58 4.05
CA GLY A 342 21.89 -17.70 2.96
C GLY A 342 20.74 -17.14 2.10
N ALA A 343 19.52 -17.23 2.61
CA ALA A 343 18.32 -16.67 2.03
C ALA A 343 18.08 -15.24 2.55
N LYS A 344 16.93 -14.63 2.27
CA LYS A 344 16.70 -13.22 2.61
C LYS A 344 15.49 -13.01 3.51
N SER A 345 15.63 -12.15 4.53
CA SER A 345 14.49 -11.64 5.29
C SER A 345 14.25 -10.15 4.99
N ASN A 346 13.02 -9.69 5.18
CA ASN A 346 12.61 -8.33 4.85
C ASN A 346 12.05 -7.59 6.08
N THR A 347 12.51 -6.36 6.31
CA THR A 347 12.11 -5.54 7.47
C THR A 347 10.63 -5.14 7.48
N GLY A 348 9.99 -5.13 6.32
CA GLY A 348 8.76 -4.38 6.11
C GLY A 348 8.93 -2.88 6.40
N GLU A 349 7.80 -2.18 6.51
CA GLU A 349 7.75 -0.71 6.62
C GLU A 349 8.06 -0.16 8.03
N GLY A 350 8.61 -1.00 8.92
CA GLY A 350 8.70 -0.70 10.35
C GLY A 350 10.00 -0.05 10.81
N GLY A 351 10.98 0.10 9.92
CA GLY A 351 12.38 0.29 10.29
C GLY A 351 13.01 -0.99 10.85
N GLU A 352 14.27 -0.89 11.23
CA GLU A 352 15.01 -1.94 11.93
C GLU A 352 15.85 -1.30 13.03
N ASP A 353 15.96 -1.98 14.16
CA ASP A 353 16.74 -1.48 15.30
C ASP A 353 18.24 -1.39 14.90
N PRO A 354 18.92 -0.24 15.12
CA PRO A 354 20.34 -0.08 14.81
C PRO A 354 21.24 -1.18 15.39
N GLU A 355 20.92 -1.72 16.57
CA GLU A 355 21.70 -2.81 17.18
C GLU A 355 21.75 -4.08 16.32
N ARG A 356 20.73 -4.29 15.47
CA ARG A 356 20.65 -5.44 14.56
C ARG A 356 21.40 -5.21 13.25
N LEU A 357 21.64 -3.96 12.87
CA LEU A 357 22.22 -3.63 11.56
C LEU A 357 23.64 -4.19 11.38
N TYR A 358 24.37 -4.29 12.49
CA TYR A 358 25.75 -4.77 12.55
C TYR A 358 25.88 -6.23 13.02
N ASP A 359 24.76 -6.90 13.26
CA ASP A 359 24.71 -8.31 13.66
C ASP A 359 24.32 -9.18 12.45
N PRO A 360 25.27 -9.91 11.82
CA PRO A 360 25.00 -10.70 10.63
C PRO A 360 23.93 -11.79 10.84
N GLU A 361 23.72 -12.25 12.07
CA GLU A 361 22.70 -13.27 12.36
C GLU A 361 21.30 -12.64 12.42
N ARG A 362 21.17 -11.45 13.01
CA ARG A 362 19.86 -10.80 13.26
C ARG A 362 19.46 -9.72 12.25
N ARG A 363 20.37 -9.27 11.38
CA ARG A 363 20.12 -8.24 10.36
C ARG A 363 19.19 -8.75 9.26
N SER A 364 18.17 -7.99 8.88
CA SER A 364 17.39 -8.31 7.68
C SER A 364 18.13 -7.90 6.40
N ALA A 365 18.30 -8.84 5.45
CA ALA A 365 18.98 -8.57 4.18
C ALA A 365 18.25 -7.54 3.30
N ILE A 366 16.90 -7.58 3.31
CA ILE A 366 16.06 -6.68 2.52
C ILE A 366 15.52 -5.56 3.41
N LYS A 367 15.77 -4.32 3.01
CA LYS A 367 15.30 -3.10 3.68
C LYS A 367 14.19 -2.45 2.86
N GLN A 368 13.02 -2.23 3.43
CA GLN A 368 11.90 -1.65 2.71
C GLN A 368 11.83 -0.12 2.86
N VAL A 369 11.69 0.57 1.73
CA VAL A 369 11.39 2.00 1.64
C VAL A 369 9.94 2.16 1.18
N ALA A 370 9.07 2.59 2.10
CA ALA A 370 7.64 2.78 1.87
C ALA A 370 7.22 4.24 2.12
N SER A 371 6.00 4.62 1.76
CA SER A 371 5.49 6.00 1.81
C SER A 371 5.62 6.70 3.18
N GLY A 372 5.62 5.96 4.29
CA GLY A 372 5.82 6.52 5.62
C GLY A 372 7.26 6.90 5.95
N ARG A 373 8.25 6.37 5.21
CA ARG A 373 9.70 6.49 5.49
C ARG A 373 10.11 6.18 6.93
N PHE A 374 9.34 5.33 7.63
CA PHE A 374 9.62 4.98 9.01
C PHE A 374 10.95 4.22 9.11
N GLY A 375 11.85 4.72 9.96
CA GLY A 375 13.17 4.13 10.19
C GLY A 375 14.10 4.12 8.97
N VAL A 376 13.79 4.89 7.93
CA VAL A 376 14.66 5.00 6.74
C VAL A 376 15.72 6.06 7.00
N THR A 377 16.91 5.62 7.40
CA THR A 377 18.10 6.45 7.64
C THR A 377 19.24 6.08 6.70
N SER A 378 20.29 6.91 6.65
CA SER A 378 21.55 6.56 5.97
C SER A 378 22.09 5.19 6.43
N GLU A 379 22.17 4.98 7.75
CA GLU A 379 22.66 3.75 8.37
C GLU A 379 21.81 2.52 8.02
N TYR A 380 20.49 2.68 7.99
CA TYR A 380 19.55 1.64 7.59
C TYR A 380 19.76 1.21 6.13
N LEU A 381 19.95 2.16 5.21
CA LEU A 381 20.13 1.90 3.78
C LEU A 381 21.49 1.29 3.47
N VAL A 382 22.56 1.73 4.15
CA VAL A 382 23.92 1.19 4.00
C VAL A 382 24.00 -0.27 4.42
N ASN A 383 23.21 -0.69 5.41
CA ASN A 383 23.16 -2.06 5.92
C ASN A 383 22.12 -2.95 5.20
N ALA A 384 21.85 -2.68 3.91
CA ALA A 384 20.97 -3.44 3.04
C ALA A 384 21.76 -4.23 1.99
N ASP A 385 21.35 -5.46 1.71
CA ASP A 385 21.78 -6.19 0.50
C ASP A 385 20.80 -5.90 -0.65
N ASP A 386 19.51 -5.81 -0.33
CA ASP A 386 18.46 -5.38 -1.25
C ASP A 386 17.64 -4.25 -0.61
N ILE A 387 17.26 -3.24 -1.38
CA ILE A 387 16.35 -2.17 -0.96
C ILE A 387 15.05 -2.29 -1.75
N GLN A 388 13.92 -2.43 -1.05
CA GLN A 388 12.61 -2.61 -1.67
C GLN A 388 11.75 -1.36 -1.59
N ILE A 389 11.50 -0.73 -2.73
CA ILE A 389 10.47 0.30 -2.90
C ILE A 389 9.10 -0.37 -2.87
N LYS A 390 8.29 -0.02 -1.87
CA LYS A 390 6.95 -0.58 -1.70
C LYS A 390 5.88 0.32 -2.31
N MET A 391 5.58 0.11 -3.60
CA MET A 391 4.47 0.83 -4.26
C MET A 391 3.13 0.41 -3.68
N ALA A 392 2.92 -0.90 -3.49
CA ALA A 392 1.67 -1.44 -2.97
C ALA A 392 1.85 -2.79 -2.27
N GLN A 393 0.77 -3.32 -1.70
CA GLN A 393 0.68 -4.69 -1.19
C GLN A 393 -0.69 -5.29 -1.50
N GLY A 394 -0.75 -6.60 -1.73
CA GLY A 394 -1.96 -7.29 -2.17
C GLY A 394 -3.19 -7.11 -1.27
N ALA A 395 -3.00 -7.02 0.04
CA ALA A 395 -4.11 -6.90 1.00
C ALA A 395 -4.79 -5.51 1.04
N LYS A 396 -4.15 -4.50 0.43
CA LYS A 396 -4.65 -3.11 0.34
C LYS A 396 -3.91 -2.29 -0.73
N PRO A 397 -4.11 -2.61 -2.02
CA PRO A 397 -3.60 -1.81 -3.11
C PRO A 397 -4.23 -0.40 -3.08
N GLY A 398 -3.46 0.62 -3.47
CA GLY A 398 -3.87 2.02 -3.46
C GLY A 398 -4.00 2.65 -2.06
N GLU A 399 -3.43 2.03 -1.02
CA GLU A 399 -3.44 2.54 0.35
C GLU A 399 -2.07 2.38 1.04
N GLY A 400 -1.85 3.18 2.09
CA GLY A 400 -0.66 3.11 2.93
C GLY A 400 -0.69 2.02 4.01
N GLY A 401 0.49 1.79 4.61
CA GLY A 401 0.66 1.03 5.85
C GLY A 401 -0.23 1.54 6.99
N GLN A 402 -0.63 0.66 7.89
CA GLN A 402 -1.44 1.01 9.07
C GLN A 402 -0.89 0.27 10.28
N LEU A 403 -0.59 1.02 11.34
CA LEU A 403 -0.26 0.48 12.66
C LEU A 403 -1.13 1.19 13.70
N PRO A 404 -2.06 0.48 14.38
CA PRO A 404 -2.89 1.06 15.43
C PRO A 404 -2.04 1.63 16.58
N GLY A 405 -2.47 2.75 17.18
CA GLY A 405 -1.74 3.45 18.25
C GLY A 405 -1.44 2.57 19.47
N ALA A 406 -2.38 1.66 19.80
CA ALA A 406 -2.21 0.62 20.81
C ALA A 406 -0.99 -0.31 20.59
N LYS A 407 -0.43 -0.36 19.38
CA LYS A 407 0.78 -1.13 19.04
C LYS A 407 2.03 -0.25 18.93
N VAL A 408 1.92 1.06 19.09
CA VAL A 408 3.04 2.00 19.00
C VAL A 408 3.62 2.22 20.38
N TYR A 409 4.18 1.15 20.94
CA TYR A 409 4.92 1.21 22.20
C TYR A 409 6.19 2.06 22.05
N PRO A 410 6.80 2.53 23.15
CA PRO A 410 7.98 3.41 23.12
C PRO A 410 9.14 2.91 22.25
N TRP A 411 9.43 1.60 22.28
CA TRP A 411 10.44 1.00 21.40
C TRP A 411 10.05 1.03 19.91
N ILE A 412 8.75 0.89 19.57
CA ILE A 412 8.26 1.06 18.19
C ILE A 412 8.34 2.53 17.78
N GLY A 413 7.94 3.44 18.67
CA GLY A 413 8.08 4.89 18.48
C GLY A 413 9.51 5.28 18.14
N LYS A 414 10.48 4.77 18.91
CA LYS A 414 11.92 4.95 18.69
C LYS A 414 12.37 4.47 17.32
N THR A 415 12.14 3.21 16.96
CA THR A 415 12.59 2.65 15.67
C THR A 415 11.99 3.38 14.47
N ARG A 416 10.78 3.93 14.62
CA ARG A 416 10.07 4.64 13.54
C ARG A 416 10.28 6.15 13.51
N HIS A 417 11.00 6.72 14.49
CA HIS A 417 11.07 8.17 14.72
C HIS A 417 9.67 8.81 14.79
N SER A 418 8.83 8.24 15.65
CA SER A 418 7.42 8.62 15.80
C SER A 418 7.00 8.70 17.26
N THR A 419 5.85 9.33 17.51
CA THR A 419 5.31 9.50 18.86
C THR A 419 4.68 8.19 19.38
N PRO A 420 5.11 7.70 20.56
CA PRO A 420 4.47 6.56 21.20
C PRO A 420 2.98 6.78 21.45
N GLY A 421 2.18 5.72 21.35
CA GLY A 421 0.72 5.73 21.54
C GLY A 421 -0.10 6.27 20.37
N VAL A 422 0.52 6.94 19.40
CA VAL A 422 -0.19 7.57 18.27
C VAL A 422 -0.28 6.62 17.09
N GLY A 423 -1.47 6.48 16.50
CA GLY A 423 -1.68 5.62 15.33
C GLY A 423 -0.88 6.09 14.12
N LEU A 424 -0.23 5.16 13.42
CA LEU A 424 0.57 5.45 12.23
C LEU A 424 -0.17 4.98 10.98
N ILE A 425 -0.72 5.93 10.23
CA ILE A 425 -1.31 5.70 8.91
C ILE A 425 -0.37 6.35 7.89
N SER A 426 0.30 5.51 7.09
CA SER A 426 1.18 6.02 6.04
C SER A 426 0.35 6.71 4.94
N PRO A 427 0.89 7.73 4.27
CA PRO A 427 0.27 8.26 3.05
C PRO A 427 0.05 7.14 2.02
N PRO A 428 -1.03 7.16 1.23
CA PRO A 428 -1.21 6.19 0.16
C PRO A 428 -0.08 6.25 -0.90
N PRO A 429 0.28 7.41 -1.47
CA PRO A 429 1.38 7.48 -2.42
C PRO A 429 2.72 7.67 -1.70
N HIS A 430 3.80 7.30 -2.39
CA HIS A 430 5.10 7.89 -2.14
C HIS A 430 5.07 9.35 -2.61
N HIS A 431 5.39 10.30 -1.74
CA HIS A 431 5.33 11.73 -2.13
C HIS A 431 6.45 12.15 -3.10
N ASP A 432 7.43 11.28 -3.31
CA ASP A 432 8.51 11.39 -4.29
C ASP A 432 8.34 10.42 -5.47
N ILE A 433 7.11 9.92 -5.70
CA ILE A 433 6.76 9.11 -6.86
C ILE A 433 5.35 9.50 -7.35
N TYR A 434 5.28 10.45 -8.27
CA TYR A 434 4.03 10.81 -8.96
C TYR A 434 3.99 10.36 -10.42
N SER A 435 5.12 9.91 -10.95
CA SER A 435 5.25 9.34 -12.28
C SER A 435 6.36 8.30 -12.36
N ILE A 436 6.57 7.73 -13.56
CA ILE A 436 7.60 6.71 -13.76
C ILE A 436 9.02 7.30 -13.70
N GLU A 437 9.19 8.55 -14.11
CA GLU A 437 10.46 9.27 -13.99
C GLU A 437 10.80 9.60 -12.53
N ASP A 438 9.81 9.85 -11.68
CA ASP A 438 10.04 9.98 -10.23
C ASP A 438 10.45 8.64 -9.59
N LEU A 439 9.84 7.52 -10.03
CA LEU A 439 10.29 6.19 -9.60
C LEU A 439 11.75 5.95 -10.03
N ALA A 440 12.11 6.31 -11.26
CA ALA A 440 13.48 6.23 -11.73
C ALA A 440 14.42 7.12 -10.89
N GLN A 441 13.96 8.30 -10.46
CA GLN A 441 14.72 9.16 -9.56
C GLN A 441 14.90 8.52 -8.17
N LEU A 442 13.88 7.91 -7.58
CA LEU A 442 14.03 7.21 -6.30
C LEU A 442 14.95 5.97 -6.42
N ILE A 443 14.87 5.21 -7.52
CA ILE A 443 15.80 4.10 -7.78
C ILE A 443 17.23 4.64 -7.83
N HIS A 444 17.45 5.75 -8.54
CA HIS A 444 18.75 6.42 -8.59
C HIS A 444 19.19 6.87 -7.18
N ASP A 445 18.31 7.49 -6.39
CA ASP A 445 18.62 7.95 -5.04
C ASP A 445 19.07 6.81 -4.13
N LEU A 446 18.32 5.71 -4.12
CA LEU A 446 18.61 4.55 -3.28
C LEU A 446 19.88 3.83 -3.72
N LYS A 447 20.15 3.79 -5.03
CA LYS A 447 21.39 3.23 -5.56
C LYS A 447 22.62 4.11 -5.22
N ASN A 448 22.46 5.43 -5.17
CA ASN A 448 23.52 6.31 -4.67
C ASN A 448 23.71 6.18 -3.14
N ALA A 449 22.62 5.96 -2.38
CA ALA A 449 22.68 5.75 -0.93
C ALA A 449 23.31 4.40 -0.55
N ASN A 450 23.23 3.40 -1.43
CA ASN A 450 23.97 2.15 -1.32
C ASN A 450 24.30 1.57 -2.70
N PRO A 451 25.52 1.83 -3.23
CA PRO A 451 25.96 1.35 -4.54
C PRO A 451 25.96 -0.17 -4.70
N ALA A 452 26.08 -0.92 -3.59
CA ALA A 452 26.14 -2.37 -3.60
C ALA A 452 24.75 -3.04 -3.63
N ALA A 453 23.72 -2.37 -3.10
CA ALA A 453 22.40 -2.99 -2.94
C ALA A 453 21.63 -3.13 -4.27
N ARG A 454 20.83 -4.19 -4.42
CA ARG A 454 19.85 -4.30 -5.52
C ARG A 454 18.59 -3.50 -5.18
N ILE A 455 17.97 -2.88 -6.17
CA ILE A 455 16.72 -2.13 -5.98
C ILE A 455 15.53 -2.97 -6.44
N HIS A 456 14.64 -3.30 -5.50
CA HIS A 456 13.38 -4.00 -5.75
C HIS A 456 12.23 -3.00 -5.86
N VAL A 457 11.28 -3.26 -6.77
CA VAL A 457 10.00 -2.53 -6.82
C VAL A 457 8.86 -3.52 -6.60
N LYS A 458 8.12 -3.35 -5.50
CA LYS A 458 6.97 -4.18 -5.14
C LYS A 458 5.68 -3.61 -5.69
N LEU A 459 5.11 -4.30 -6.68
CA LEU A 459 3.82 -4.04 -7.31
C LEU A 459 2.77 -5.05 -6.83
N VAL A 460 1.51 -4.79 -7.17
CA VAL A 460 0.40 -5.73 -6.98
C VAL A 460 -0.13 -6.13 -8.35
N SER A 461 -0.49 -7.41 -8.49
CA SER A 461 -1.15 -7.92 -9.68
C SER A 461 -2.49 -7.19 -9.91
N GLU A 462 -2.65 -6.64 -11.11
CA GLU A 462 -3.89 -6.11 -11.66
C GLU A 462 -3.70 -6.02 -13.18
N VAL A 463 -4.79 -5.85 -13.95
CA VAL A 463 -4.69 -5.58 -15.39
C VAL A 463 -3.76 -4.38 -15.66
N GLY A 464 -2.79 -4.55 -16.56
CA GLY A 464 -1.85 -3.50 -16.94
C GLY A 464 -0.55 -3.52 -16.16
N VAL A 465 -0.40 -4.37 -15.13
CA VAL A 465 0.83 -4.48 -14.34
C VAL A 465 2.04 -4.83 -15.19
N GLY A 466 1.89 -5.56 -16.30
CA GLY A 466 2.99 -5.87 -17.20
C GLY A 466 3.56 -4.62 -17.88
N THR A 467 2.72 -3.65 -18.21
CA THR A 467 3.14 -2.36 -18.76
C THR A 467 3.91 -1.55 -17.72
N VAL A 468 3.43 -1.53 -16.47
CA VAL A 468 4.12 -0.88 -15.36
C VAL A 468 5.47 -1.56 -15.11
N ALA A 469 5.54 -2.89 -15.13
CA ALA A 469 6.78 -3.64 -14.96
C ALA A 469 7.81 -3.34 -16.07
N ALA A 470 7.38 -3.13 -17.32
CA ALA A 470 8.27 -2.67 -18.38
C ALA A 470 8.82 -1.26 -18.11
N GLY A 471 8.00 -0.35 -17.58
CA GLY A 471 8.46 0.96 -17.08
C GLY A 471 9.49 0.83 -15.96
N VAL A 472 9.22 -0.03 -14.97
CA VAL A 472 10.12 -0.33 -13.85
C VAL A 472 11.48 -0.85 -14.33
N ALA A 473 11.49 -1.74 -15.32
CA ALA A 473 12.74 -2.24 -15.91
C ALA A 473 13.52 -1.13 -16.63
N LYS A 474 12.84 -0.21 -17.34
CA LYS A 474 13.45 0.97 -17.97
C LYS A 474 13.92 2.01 -16.95
N ALA A 475 13.30 2.05 -15.78
CA ALA A 475 13.71 2.86 -14.64
C ALA A 475 14.91 2.27 -13.87
N HIS A 476 15.53 1.20 -14.40
CA HIS A 476 16.73 0.55 -13.88
C HIS A 476 16.54 -0.23 -12.56
N ALA A 477 15.32 -0.64 -12.21
CA ALA A 477 15.14 -1.57 -11.10
C ALA A 477 15.82 -2.92 -11.40
N ASP A 478 16.43 -3.52 -10.38
CA ASP A 478 17.09 -4.82 -10.49
C ASP A 478 16.10 -5.98 -10.32
N VAL A 479 15.04 -5.77 -9.53
CA VAL A 479 13.99 -6.76 -9.26
C VAL A 479 12.60 -6.12 -9.31
N VAL A 480 11.64 -6.77 -9.97
CA VAL A 480 10.21 -6.45 -9.87
C VAL A 480 9.48 -7.56 -9.13
N LEU A 481 8.77 -7.23 -8.07
CA LEU A 481 7.94 -8.16 -7.30
C LEU A 481 6.47 -7.96 -7.66
N ILE A 482 5.81 -9.03 -8.10
CA ILE A 482 4.36 -9.05 -8.33
C ILE A 482 3.67 -9.74 -7.15
N SER A 483 2.93 -8.97 -6.36
CA SER A 483 2.14 -9.51 -5.25
C SER A 483 0.71 -9.87 -5.66
N GLY A 484 0.23 -11.04 -5.26
CA GLY A 484 -1.18 -11.43 -5.39
C GLY A 484 -2.09 -10.72 -4.38
N HIS A 485 -3.37 -10.57 -4.73
CA HIS A 485 -4.41 -10.01 -3.85
C HIS A 485 -4.55 -10.76 -2.51
N ASP A 486 -4.13 -12.03 -2.47
CA ASP A 486 -4.22 -12.93 -1.32
C ASP A 486 -3.10 -12.73 -0.28
N GLY A 487 -2.24 -11.72 -0.46
CA GLY A 487 -1.22 -11.33 0.50
C GLY A 487 -1.77 -11.01 1.91
N GLY A 488 -1.03 -11.41 2.95
CA GLY A 488 -1.41 -11.14 4.35
C GLY A 488 -1.24 -9.67 4.77
N THR A 489 -1.86 -9.29 5.89
CA THR A 489 -1.70 -7.97 6.51
C THR A 489 -1.97 -8.02 8.01
N GLY A 490 -1.26 -7.20 8.78
CA GLY A 490 -1.53 -7.01 10.22
C GLY A 490 -2.75 -6.12 10.48
N ALA A 491 -3.02 -5.15 9.59
CA ALA A 491 -4.15 -4.24 9.65
C ALA A 491 -4.51 -3.68 8.26
N SER A 492 -5.77 -3.82 7.87
CA SER A 492 -6.31 -3.31 6.61
C SER A 492 -7.85 -3.22 6.69
N PRO A 493 -8.50 -2.29 5.97
CA PRO A 493 -9.94 -2.36 5.79
C PRO A 493 -10.36 -3.67 5.15
N LEU A 494 -11.44 -4.28 5.66
CA LEU A 494 -11.98 -5.52 5.12
C LEU A 494 -12.37 -5.39 3.64
N SER A 495 -12.85 -4.21 3.22
CA SER A 495 -13.19 -3.94 1.82
C SER A 495 -11.99 -4.12 0.89
N SER A 496 -10.79 -3.77 1.33
CA SER A 496 -9.57 -3.84 0.51
C SER A 496 -8.98 -5.25 0.47
N ILE A 497 -9.06 -6.00 1.58
CA ILE A 497 -8.66 -7.41 1.63
C ILE A 497 -9.49 -8.25 0.66
N LYS A 498 -10.78 -7.93 0.50
CA LYS A 498 -11.71 -8.71 -0.33
C LYS A 498 -11.82 -8.25 -1.77
N HIS A 499 -11.69 -6.95 -2.03
CA HIS A 499 -12.16 -6.35 -3.28
C HIS A 499 -11.09 -5.53 -4.03
N ALA A 500 -9.80 -5.69 -3.71
CA ALA A 500 -8.73 -4.97 -4.40
C ALA A 500 -7.52 -5.86 -4.71
N GLY A 501 -6.96 -5.70 -5.91
CA GLY A 501 -5.90 -6.54 -6.47
C GLY A 501 -6.43 -7.78 -7.20
N GLY A 502 -5.58 -8.37 -8.04
CA GLY A 502 -5.84 -9.59 -8.79
C GLY A 502 -4.94 -10.78 -8.36
N PRO A 503 -5.22 -12.00 -8.85
CA PRO A 503 -4.39 -13.18 -8.61
C PRO A 503 -2.98 -12.98 -9.18
N TRP A 504 -1.95 -13.43 -8.47
CA TRP A 504 -0.57 -13.27 -8.93
C TRP A 504 -0.31 -14.07 -10.21
N GLU A 505 -1.03 -15.16 -10.45
CA GLU A 505 -0.91 -15.98 -11.66
C GLU A 505 -1.12 -15.13 -12.92
N LEU A 506 -2.10 -14.21 -12.90
CA LEU A 506 -2.41 -13.32 -14.02
C LEU A 506 -1.36 -12.23 -14.20
N GLY A 507 -1.02 -11.53 -13.11
CA GLY A 507 -0.06 -10.43 -13.16
C GLY A 507 1.37 -10.90 -13.47
N LEU A 508 1.75 -12.08 -12.99
CA LEU A 508 3.04 -12.70 -13.27
C LEU A 508 3.16 -13.09 -14.73
N ALA A 509 2.16 -13.76 -15.29
CA ALA A 509 2.12 -14.11 -16.71
C ALA A 509 2.16 -12.85 -17.59
N GLU A 510 1.34 -11.83 -17.29
CA GLU A 510 1.32 -10.56 -18.02
C GLU A 510 2.69 -9.85 -17.96
N THR A 511 3.34 -9.86 -16.79
CA THR A 511 4.67 -9.29 -16.59
C THR A 511 5.72 -10.02 -17.44
N GLN A 512 5.75 -11.35 -17.38
CA GLN A 512 6.64 -12.17 -18.18
C GLN A 512 6.46 -11.88 -19.67
N GLN A 513 5.22 -11.96 -20.16
CA GLN A 513 4.88 -11.73 -21.57
C GLN A 513 5.29 -10.32 -22.02
N THR A 514 4.98 -9.30 -21.23
CA THR A 514 5.27 -7.90 -21.61
C THR A 514 6.77 -7.61 -21.64
N LEU A 515 7.53 -8.12 -20.66
CA LEU A 515 8.99 -7.94 -20.60
C LEU A 515 9.70 -8.66 -21.76
N LEU A 516 9.22 -9.85 -22.14
CA LEU A 516 9.71 -10.59 -23.31
C LEU A 516 9.45 -9.81 -24.59
N HIS A 517 8.19 -9.38 -24.78
CA HIS A 517 7.77 -8.65 -25.96
C HIS A 517 8.60 -7.36 -26.17
N ASN A 518 8.96 -6.68 -25.07
CA ASN A 518 9.76 -5.45 -25.09
C ASN A 518 11.27 -5.67 -25.05
N LYS A 519 11.76 -6.92 -25.00
CA LYS A 519 13.19 -7.27 -24.88
C LYS A 519 13.87 -6.63 -23.66
N LEU A 520 13.16 -6.66 -22.52
CA LEU A 520 13.61 -6.15 -21.23
C LEU A 520 13.85 -7.24 -20.19
N ARG A 521 13.39 -8.47 -20.46
CA ARG A 521 13.39 -9.57 -19.49
C ARG A 521 14.78 -10.02 -19.04
N ASP A 522 15.81 -9.77 -19.84
CA ASP A 522 17.21 -10.14 -19.56
C ASP A 522 17.89 -9.26 -18.50
N ARG A 523 17.29 -8.12 -18.12
CA ARG A 523 17.92 -7.14 -17.22
C ARG A 523 17.32 -7.09 -15.82
N ILE A 524 16.21 -7.78 -15.60
CA ILE A 524 15.43 -7.66 -14.36
C ILE A 524 15.04 -9.04 -13.85
N VAL A 525 15.19 -9.25 -12.55
CA VAL A 525 14.68 -10.45 -11.86
C VAL A 525 13.19 -10.26 -11.59
N VAL A 526 12.39 -11.28 -11.88
CA VAL A 526 10.95 -11.26 -11.55
C VAL A 526 10.72 -12.08 -10.28
N GLN A 527 10.22 -11.45 -9.24
CA GLN A 527 9.84 -12.07 -7.97
C GLN A 527 8.32 -12.17 -7.87
N THR A 528 7.79 -13.18 -7.17
CA THR A 528 6.36 -13.24 -6.83
C THR A 528 6.12 -13.56 -5.36
N ASP A 529 5.06 -13.01 -4.80
CA ASP A 529 4.49 -13.41 -3.51
C ASP A 529 2.96 -13.40 -3.60
N GLY A 530 2.28 -13.99 -2.62
CA GLY A 530 0.84 -14.17 -2.67
C GLY A 530 0.46 -15.54 -2.14
N GLN A 531 0.53 -15.67 -0.82
CA GLN A 531 0.08 -16.86 -0.11
C GLN A 531 0.67 -18.19 -0.67
N LEU A 532 1.94 -18.17 -1.14
CA LEU A 532 2.70 -19.37 -1.51
C LEU A 532 2.85 -20.26 -0.27
N LYS A 533 2.47 -21.53 -0.39
CA LYS A 533 2.34 -22.49 0.73
C LYS A 533 3.07 -23.81 0.50
N THR A 534 3.29 -24.19 -0.75
CA THR A 534 3.82 -25.51 -1.15
C THR A 534 4.92 -25.34 -2.21
N GLY A 535 5.75 -26.36 -2.42
CA GLY A 535 6.70 -26.41 -3.53
C GLY A 535 6.02 -26.42 -4.89
N ARG A 536 4.78 -26.93 -4.97
CA ARG A 536 3.95 -26.85 -6.18
C ARG A 536 3.63 -25.40 -6.55
N ASP A 537 3.26 -24.57 -5.57
CA ASP A 537 3.06 -23.12 -5.80
C ASP A 537 4.32 -22.47 -6.40
N VAL A 538 5.51 -22.81 -5.87
CA VAL A 538 6.80 -22.30 -6.35
C VAL A 538 7.09 -22.73 -7.79
N ILE A 539 6.80 -23.97 -8.15
CA ILE A 539 7.02 -24.48 -9.51
C ILE A 539 6.06 -23.82 -10.50
N ILE A 540 4.79 -23.65 -10.15
CA ILE A 540 3.83 -22.93 -11.00
C ILE A 540 4.31 -21.49 -11.22
N ALA A 541 4.73 -20.81 -10.16
CA ALA A 541 5.31 -19.47 -10.28
C ALA A 541 6.57 -19.44 -11.17
N THR A 542 7.47 -20.43 -11.02
CA THR A 542 8.66 -20.58 -11.87
C THR A 542 8.27 -20.69 -13.35
N LEU A 543 7.36 -21.60 -13.68
CA LEU A 543 6.91 -21.85 -15.06
C LEU A 543 6.19 -20.61 -15.67
N LEU A 544 5.54 -19.79 -14.84
CA LEU A 544 4.95 -18.52 -15.27
C LEU A 544 5.95 -17.35 -15.38
N GLY A 545 7.19 -17.51 -14.91
CA GLY A 545 8.29 -16.56 -15.15
C GLY A 545 9.00 -16.01 -13.91
N ALA A 546 8.63 -16.42 -12.70
CA ALA A 546 9.31 -15.97 -11.48
C ALA A 546 10.66 -16.69 -11.24
N GLU A 547 11.60 -15.96 -10.64
CA GLU A 547 12.96 -16.42 -10.30
C GLU A 547 13.24 -16.43 -8.80
N GLU A 548 12.50 -15.61 -8.05
CA GLU A 548 12.57 -15.45 -6.59
C GLU A 548 11.15 -15.51 -6.00
N PHE A 549 11.01 -15.96 -4.74
CA PHE A 549 9.72 -16.29 -4.13
C PHE A 549 9.61 -15.73 -2.70
N GLY A 550 8.50 -15.03 -2.42
CA GLY A 550 8.22 -14.45 -1.11
C GLY A 550 7.20 -15.24 -0.28
N PHE A 551 7.54 -15.52 0.97
CA PHE A 551 6.70 -16.26 1.91
C PHE A 551 6.42 -15.43 3.17
N ALA A 552 5.15 -15.09 3.43
CA ALA A 552 4.78 -14.29 4.59
C ALA A 552 3.99 -15.09 5.62
N THR A 553 2.76 -15.48 5.29
CA THR A 553 1.84 -16.12 6.25
C THR A 553 2.30 -17.51 6.69
N ALA A 554 2.83 -18.35 5.78
CA ALA A 554 3.29 -19.69 6.13
C ALA A 554 4.42 -19.67 7.18
N PRO A 555 5.48 -18.85 7.05
CA PRO A 555 6.46 -18.62 8.12
C PRO A 555 5.84 -18.21 9.47
N LEU A 556 4.84 -17.31 9.48
CA LEU A 556 4.16 -16.94 10.73
C LEU A 556 3.41 -18.13 11.35
N VAL A 557 2.78 -18.98 10.53
CA VAL A 557 2.09 -20.21 11.00
C VAL A 557 3.10 -21.21 11.56
N VAL A 558 4.22 -21.44 10.87
CA VAL A 558 5.32 -22.29 11.34
C VAL A 558 5.82 -21.85 12.71
N SER A 559 5.95 -20.54 12.93
CA SER A 559 6.38 -19.96 14.21
C SER A 559 5.28 -19.89 15.29
N GLY A 560 4.05 -20.33 15.00
CA GLY A 560 3.00 -20.52 16.00
C GLY A 560 1.67 -19.81 15.73
N CYS A 561 1.53 -19.03 14.65
CA CYS A 561 0.26 -18.39 14.32
C CYS A 561 -0.86 -19.42 14.12
N VAL A 562 -2.00 -19.20 14.79
CA VAL A 562 -3.20 -20.05 14.75
C VAL A 562 -4.35 -19.43 13.93
N MET A 563 -4.07 -18.41 13.12
CA MET A 563 -5.03 -17.78 12.19
C MET A 563 -6.29 -17.19 12.85
N MET A 564 -6.17 -16.68 14.08
CA MET A 564 -7.26 -16.00 14.81
C MET A 564 -7.70 -14.65 14.20
N ARG A 565 -6.88 -14.04 13.34
CA ARG A 565 -7.15 -12.76 12.64
C ARG A 565 -7.37 -11.53 13.54
N VAL A 566 -6.83 -11.54 14.77
CA VAL A 566 -6.85 -10.42 15.73
C VAL A 566 -5.56 -9.57 15.74
N CYS A 567 -4.76 -9.65 14.66
CA CYS A 567 -3.43 -9.01 14.57
C CYS A 567 -3.43 -7.49 14.82
N HIS A 568 -4.53 -6.83 14.46
CA HIS A 568 -4.74 -5.39 14.59
C HIS A 568 -5.15 -4.95 16.00
N LEU A 569 -5.60 -5.88 16.85
CA LEU A 569 -6.10 -5.59 18.20
C LEU A 569 -5.02 -5.64 19.28
N ASP A 570 -3.79 -5.99 18.90
CA ASP A 570 -2.69 -6.27 19.83
C ASP A 570 -2.90 -7.47 20.78
N THR A 571 -3.93 -8.29 20.55
CA THR A 571 -4.33 -9.40 21.42
C THR A 571 -3.89 -10.78 20.90
N CYS A 572 -2.77 -10.85 20.19
CA CYS A 572 -2.29 -12.12 19.63
C CYS A 572 -2.01 -13.15 20.75
N PRO A 573 -2.70 -14.31 20.79
CA PRO A 573 -2.62 -15.23 21.93
C PRO A 573 -1.29 -15.99 22.04
N VAL A 574 -0.47 -15.96 20.97
CA VAL A 574 0.75 -16.74 20.79
C VAL A 574 2.00 -15.87 20.61
N GLY A 575 1.91 -14.57 20.91
CA GLY A 575 3.08 -13.67 20.88
C GLY A 575 3.64 -13.33 19.50
N VAL A 576 2.95 -13.66 18.40
CA VAL A 576 3.42 -13.39 17.02
C VAL A 576 3.13 -11.95 16.59
N ALA A 577 1.87 -11.52 16.65
CA ALA A 577 1.39 -10.26 16.09
C ALA A 577 0.92 -9.27 17.17
N THR A 578 1.76 -9.04 18.17
CA THR A 578 1.47 -8.21 19.35
C THR A 578 2.73 -7.51 19.86
N GLN A 579 2.56 -6.33 20.44
CA GLN A 579 3.58 -5.59 21.17
C GLN A 579 3.42 -5.71 22.69
N ASN A 580 2.24 -6.12 23.17
CA ASN A 580 1.98 -6.39 24.58
C ASN A 580 3.03 -7.37 25.17
N PRO A 581 3.82 -6.95 26.17
CA PRO A 581 4.88 -7.77 26.75
C PRO A 581 4.40 -9.11 27.33
N LYS A 582 3.22 -9.14 27.96
CA LYS A 582 2.64 -10.36 28.55
C LYS A 582 2.26 -11.39 27.48
N LEU A 583 1.85 -10.93 26.30
CA LEU A 583 1.52 -11.80 25.18
C LEU A 583 2.75 -12.21 24.39
N ARG A 584 3.73 -11.30 24.23
CA ARG A 584 5.05 -11.62 23.63
C ARG A 584 5.78 -12.72 24.37
N ALA A 585 5.69 -12.75 25.70
CA ALA A 585 6.26 -13.83 26.53
C ALA A 585 5.71 -15.23 26.20
N LYS A 586 4.60 -15.34 25.45
CA LYS A 586 4.03 -16.61 24.99
C LYS A 586 4.59 -17.09 23.65
N PHE A 587 5.45 -16.29 23.00
CA PHE A 587 6.07 -16.67 21.73
C PHE A 587 6.98 -17.89 21.94
N SER A 588 6.78 -18.93 21.14
CA SER A 588 7.53 -20.19 21.21
C SER A 588 8.11 -20.63 19.85
N GLY A 589 8.05 -19.76 18.85
CA GLY A 589 8.66 -20.01 17.55
C GLY A 589 10.19 -20.04 17.66
N LYS A 590 10.83 -20.86 16.82
CA LYS A 590 12.29 -20.97 16.74
C LYS A 590 12.76 -20.92 15.31
N ALA A 591 14.00 -20.47 15.10
CA ALA A 591 14.58 -20.36 13.77
C ALA A 591 14.71 -21.72 13.09
N GLU A 592 14.97 -22.79 13.84
CA GLU A 592 15.11 -24.16 13.33
C GLU A 592 13.81 -24.64 12.65
N TYR A 593 12.64 -24.21 13.13
CA TYR A 593 11.36 -24.58 12.52
C TYR A 593 11.20 -23.94 11.13
N LEU A 594 11.69 -22.72 10.96
CA LEU A 594 11.68 -22.02 9.68
C LEU A 594 12.73 -22.58 8.72
N VAL A 595 13.92 -22.93 9.22
CA VAL A 595 14.94 -23.64 8.43
C VAL A 595 14.36 -24.91 7.85
N ASN A 596 13.75 -25.77 8.68
CA ASN A 596 13.07 -26.99 8.23
C ASN A 596 11.99 -26.70 7.18
N PHE A 597 11.18 -25.65 7.38
CA PHE A 597 10.13 -25.28 6.42
C PHE A 597 10.70 -24.96 5.04
N PHE A 598 11.71 -24.10 4.95
CA PHE A 598 12.30 -23.70 3.67
C PHE A 598 13.07 -24.84 3.00
N GLU A 599 13.76 -25.68 3.78
CA GLU A 599 14.42 -26.88 3.26
C GLU A 599 13.40 -27.88 2.70
N PHE A 600 12.25 -28.07 3.37
CA PHE A 600 11.18 -28.94 2.86
C PHE A 600 10.54 -28.40 1.58
N ILE A 601 10.27 -27.09 1.50
CA ILE A 601 9.79 -26.47 0.26
C ILE A 601 10.81 -26.65 -0.87
N ALA A 602 12.10 -26.39 -0.60
CA ALA A 602 13.15 -26.54 -1.59
C ALA A 602 13.30 -28.00 -2.05
N GLN A 603 13.18 -28.97 -1.14
CA GLN A 603 13.22 -30.39 -1.47
C GLN A 603 12.04 -30.79 -2.37
N GLU A 604 10.83 -30.31 -2.07
CA GLU A 604 9.65 -30.56 -2.91
C GLU A 604 9.80 -29.91 -4.31
N VAL A 605 10.39 -28.71 -4.38
CA VAL A 605 10.76 -28.07 -5.66
C VAL A 605 11.73 -28.94 -6.47
N ARG A 606 12.74 -29.55 -5.83
CA ARG A 606 13.67 -30.48 -6.52
C ARG A 606 12.96 -31.68 -7.09
N GLU A 607 12.02 -32.26 -6.33
CA GLU A 607 11.22 -33.41 -6.77
C GLU A 607 10.38 -33.08 -8.01
N TYR A 608 9.78 -31.89 -8.07
CA TYR A 608 9.04 -31.44 -9.24
C TYR A 608 9.95 -31.12 -10.44
N LEU A 609 11.09 -30.45 -10.23
CA LEU A 609 12.06 -30.19 -11.31
C LEU A 609 12.54 -31.51 -11.93
N ALA A 610 12.90 -32.48 -11.09
CA ALA A 610 13.30 -33.82 -11.52
C ALA A 610 12.22 -34.50 -12.36
N ALA A 611 10.97 -34.48 -11.90
CA ALA A 611 9.82 -35.08 -12.58
C ALA A 611 9.51 -34.40 -13.93
N LEU A 612 9.72 -33.09 -14.03
CA LEU A 612 9.55 -32.30 -15.26
C LEU A 612 10.78 -32.36 -16.19
N GLY A 613 11.90 -32.92 -15.71
CA GLY A 613 13.14 -33.10 -16.46
C GLY A 613 14.10 -31.90 -16.42
N PHE A 614 13.88 -30.91 -15.56
CA PHE A 614 14.76 -29.74 -15.39
C PHE A 614 15.81 -29.98 -14.31
N ARG A 615 17.03 -29.45 -14.49
CA ARG A 615 18.11 -29.56 -13.47
C ARG A 615 18.22 -28.33 -12.56
N SER A 616 17.55 -27.24 -12.90
CA SER A 616 17.51 -26.03 -12.06
C SER A 616 16.23 -25.24 -12.29
N ILE A 617 15.89 -24.37 -11.33
CA ILE A 617 14.86 -23.34 -11.47
C ILE A 617 15.17 -22.50 -12.70
N ALA A 618 16.42 -22.08 -12.89
CA ALA A 618 16.82 -21.24 -14.03
C ALA A 618 16.46 -21.86 -15.39
N GLU A 619 16.58 -23.19 -15.53
CA GLU A 619 16.13 -23.92 -16.74
C GLU A 619 14.60 -23.94 -16.89
N ALA A 620 13.85 -23.90 -15.81
CA ALA A 620 12.38 -24.00 -15.81
C ALA A 620 11.67 -22.65 -15.95
N VAL A 621 12.34 -21.52 -15.67
CA VAL A 621 11.70 -20.18 -15.66
C VAL A 621 10.99 -19.90 -17.00
N GLY A 622 9.71 -19.54 -16.90
CA GLY A 622 8.92 -19.08 -18.04
C GLY A 622 8.51 -20.18 -19.03
N HIS A 623 8.69 -21.45 -18.71
CA HIS A 623 8.23 -22.60 -19.52
C HIS A 623 6.73 -22.91 -19.27
N ALA A 624 5.87 -21.94 -19.54
CA ALA A 624 4.42 -22.01 -19.29
C ALA A 624 3.73 -23.17 -20.04
N GLU A 625 4.33 -23.68 -21.12
CA GLU A 625 3.84 -24.85 -21.88
C GLU A 625 3.82 -26.17 -21.08
N TYR A 626 4.46 -26.19 -19.90
CA TYR A 626 4.40 -27.31 -18.95
C TYR A 626 3.21 -27.25 -17.97
N LEU A 627 2.35 -26.23 -18.10
CA LEU A 627 1.09 -26.14 -17.38
C LEU A 627 -0.06 -26.59 -18.29
N ASP A 628 -0.91 -27.46 -17.76
CA ASP A 628 -2.15 -27.92 -18.42
C ASP A 628 -3.37 -27.35 -17.70
N THR A 629 -4.24 -26.68 -18.45
CA THR A 629 -5.43 -26.00 -17.92
C THR A 629 -6.73 -26.71 -18.30
N ARG A 630 -6.68 -27.86 -19.00
CA ARG A 630 -7.87 -28.51 -19.57
C ARG A 630 -8.90 -28.94 -18.51
N LYS A 631 -8.46 -29.55 -17.40
CA LYS A 631 -9.37 -29.97 -16.31
C LYS A 631 -10.08 -28.79 -15.63
N ALA A 632 -9.52 -27.59 -15.70
CA ALA A 632 -10.18 -26.37 -15.23
C ALA A 632 -11.46 -26.08 -16.01
N VAL A 633 -11.40 -26.24 -17.33
CA VAL A 633 -12.47 -25.89 -18.28
C VAL A 633 -13.67 -26.83 -18.12
N ASP A 634 -13.44 -28.08 -17.72
CA ASP A 634 -14.48 -29.11 -17.57
C ASP A 634 -15.30 -28.98 -16.27
N HIS A 635 -14.91 -28.12 -15.32
CA HIS A 635 -15.64 -27.93 -14.06
C HIS A 635 -16.84 -26.98 -14.25
N TRP A 636 -18.04 -27.35 -13.80
CA TRP A 636 -19.29 -26.60 -14.09
C TRP A 636 -19.30 -25.09 -13.74
N LYS A 637 -18.59 -24.64 -12.70
CA LYS A 637 -18.42 -23.20 -12.36
C LYS A 637 -17.26 -22.50 -13.10
N ALA A 638 -16.33 -23.27 -13.63
CA ALA A 638 -15.21 -22.78 -14.43
C ALA A 638 -15.45 -23.00 -15.93
N ALA A 639 -16.55 -23.67 -16.28
CA ALA A 639 -17.05 -23.81 -17.64
C ALA A 639 -17.29 -22.39 -18.20
N GLY A 640 -16.52 -22.04 -19.23
CA GLY A 640 -16.49 -20.69 -19.80
C GLY A 640 -15.28 -19.83 -19.41
N LEU A 641 -14.38 -20.33 -18.55
CA LEU A 641 -13.06 -19.71 -18.36
C LEU A 641 -12.11 -20.09 -19.50
N ASP A 642 -11.48 -19.10 -20.10
CA ASP A 642 -10.35 -19.25 -21.01
C ASP A 642 -9.04 -18.89 -20.28
N LEU A 643 -8.28 -19.94 -19.93
CA LEU A 643 -6.98 -19.81 -19.26
C LEU A 643 -5.82 -19.75 -20.26
N SER A 644 -6.08 -19.89 -21.57
CA SER A 644 -5.04 -19.84 -22.60
C SER A 644 -4.21 -18.54 -22.60
N PRO A 645 -4.76 -17.35 -22.27
CA PRO A 645 -3.96 -16.12 -22.22
C PRO A 645 -2.84 -16.15 -21.18
N ILE A 646 -3.00 -16.93 -20.10
CA ILE A 646 -1.98 -17.08 -19.04
C ILE A 646 -0.76 -17.86 -19.57
N LEU A 647 -1.00 -18.82 -20.47
CA LEU A 647 0.03 -19.73 -20.98
C LEU A 647 0.73 -19.22 -22.25
N HIS A 648 0.28 -18.08 -22.79
CA HIS A 648 0.83 -17.53 -24.01
C HIS A 648 2.30 -17.12 -23.85
N VAL A 649 3.12 -17.50 -24.83
CA VAL A 649 4.52 -17.07 -24.96
C VAL A 649 4.60 -16.21 -26.23
N PRO A 650 5.08 -14.95 -26.16
CA PRO A 650 5.13 -14.07 -27.33
C PRO A 650 6.04 -14.60 -28.47
N ASP A 651 5.55 -14.57 -29.71
CA ASP A 651 6.27 -15.07 -30.89
C ASP A 651 7.58 -14.33 -31.18
N ASN A 652 7.67 -13.05 -30.77
CA ASN A 652 8.83 -12.20 -30.97
C ASN A 652 9.89 -12.31 -29.85
N ALA A 653 9.70 -13.23 -28.90
CA ALA A 653 10.65 -13.46 -27.82
C ALA A 653 11.99 -14.00 -28.37
N PRO A 654 13.14 -13.38 -28.04
CA PRO A 654 14.44 -13.92 -28.42
C PRO A 654 14.63 -15.34 -27.84
N ALA A 655 15.16 -16.25 -28.65
CA ALA A 655 15.40 -17.64 -28.23
C ALA A 655 16.27 -17.68 -26.96
N GLY A 656 15.79 -18.37 -25.91
CA GLY A 656 16.51 -18.56 -24.64
C GLY A 656 16.43 -17.39 -23.64
N LEU A 657 15.82 -16.26 -24.00
CA LEU A 657 15.66 -15.12 -23.09
C LEU A 657 14.35 -15.29 -22.31
N ARG A 658 14.39 -15.97 -21.16
CA ARG A 658 13.21 -16.19 -20.28
C ARG A 658 13.39 -15.67 -18.86
N ASN A 659 14.63 -15.42 -18.47
CA ASN A 659 15.06 -15.03 -17.13
C ASN A 659 16.11 -13.89 -17.22
N GLN A 660 16.59 -13.42 -16.08
CA GLN A 660 17.63 -12.40 -16.03
C GLN A 660 18.98 -12.99 -16.49
N GLN A 661 19.71 -12.25 -17.32
CA GLN A 661 21.00 -12.68 -17.89
C GLN A 661 22.11 -11.64 -17.70
N ARG A 662 21.78 -10.37 -17.49
CA ARG A 662 22.74 -9.29 -17.24
C ARG A 662 22.22 -8.29 -16.21
N PRO A 663 23.10 -7.68 -15.40
CA PRO A 663 22.69 -6.67 -14.43
C PRO A 663 22.28 -5.35 -15.11
N GLN A 664 21.59 -4.49 -14.36
CA GLN A 664 21.30 -3.11 -14.77
C GLN A 664 22.57 -2.23 -14.69
N ASP A 665 22.72 -1.32 -15.66
CA ASP A 665 23.67 -0.22 -15.55
C ASP A 665 22.97 0.99 -14.92
N HIS A 666 23.40 1.35 -13.72
CA HIS A 666 22.84 2.47 -12.93
C HIS A 666 23.54 3.80 -13.19
N GLY A 667 24.60 3.83 -14.01
CA GLY A 667 25.30 5.06 -14.39
C GLY A 667 26.07 5.76 -13.27
N LEU A 668 26.34 5.08 -12.15
CA LEU A 668 26.96 5.67 -10.94
C LEU A 668 28.33 6.32 -11.20
N HIS A 669 29.09 5.83 -12.17
CA HIS A 669 30.38 6.40 -12.57
C HIS A 669 30.29 7.86 -13.07
N LYS A 670 29.09 8.34 -13.42
CA LYS A 670 28.84 9.72 -13.87
C LYS A 670 28.45 10.66 -12.73
N ALA A 671 28.22 10.15 -11.52
CA ALA A 671 27.80 10.95 -10.38
C ALA A 671 28.91 11.93 -9.96
N LEU A 672 28.53 13.17 -9.66
CA LEU A 672 29.45 14.21 -9.15
C LEU A 672 30.13 13.75 -7.85
N ASP A 673 29.44 12.93 -7.07
CA ASP A 673 29.95 12.38 -5.82
C ASP A 673 31.24 11.58 -5.95
N ASN A 674 31.55 10.99 -7.11
CA ASN A 674 32.85 10.34 -7.30
C ASN A 674 34.00 11.34 -7.08
N THR A 675 33.83 12.58 -7.54
CA THR A 675 34.77 13.68 -7.28
C THR A 675 34.73 14.12 -5.81
N LEU A 676 33.55 14.21 -5.20
CA LEU A 676 33.41 14.58 -3.78
C LEU A 676 34.12 13.58 -2.87
N ILE A 677 33.95 12.28 -3.11
CA ILE A 677 34.59 11.19 -2.37
C ILE A 677 36.10 11.30 -2.50
N GLN A 678 36.61 11.44 -3.73
CA GLN A 678 38.04 11.58 -3.99
C GLN A 678 38.65 12.77 -3.24
N LEU A 679 37.98 13.93 -3.26
CA LEU A 679 38.47 15.14 -2.59
C LEU A 679 38.30 15.10 -1.06
N SER A 680 37.44 14.22 -0.54
CA SER A 680 37.15 14.10 0.89
C SER A 680 37.89 12.93 1.56
N GLN A 681 38.85 12.29 0.89
CA GLN A 681 39.52 11.08 1.38
C GLN A 681 40.10 11.24 2.80
N GLY A 682 40.73 12.40 3.09
CA GLY A 682 41.26 12.68 4.43
C GLY A 682 40.20 12.80 5.53
N ALA A 683 38.99 13.26 5.18
CA ALA A 683 37.85 13.27 6.09
C ALA A 683 37.27 11.87 6.29
N LEU A 684 37.17 11.09 5.21
CA LEU A 684 36.63 9.73 5.24
C LEU A 684 37.51 8.77 6.05
N ASP A 685 38.82 8.84 5.91
CA ASP A 685 39.75 7.89 6.54
C ASP A 685 40.12 8.30 7.97
N GLU A 686 40.22 9.60 8.26
CA GLU A 686 40.78 10.10 9.51
C GLU A 686 39.89 11.13 10.25
N GLY A 687 38.75 11.53 9.68
CA GLY A 687 37.88 12.55 10.27
C GLY A 687 38.46 13.97 10.23
N ARG A 688 39.41 14.25 9.32
CA ARG A 688 39.98 15.60 9.17
C ARG A 688 38.99 16.55 8.50
N PRO A 689 38.83 17.80 8.99
CA PRO A 689 37.98 18.79 8.33
C PRO A 689 38.45 19.11 6.91
N VAL A 690 37.51 19.14 5.96
CA VAL A 690 37.72 19.45 4.54
C VAL A 690 36.69 20.48 4.08
N LYS A 691 37.15 21.50 3.34
CA LYS A 691 36.31 22.50 2.70
C LYS A 691 36.50 22.46 1.19
N LEU A 692 35.40 22.37 0.45
CA LEU A 692 35.42 22.24 -1.02
C LEU A 692 34.52 23.29 -1.67
N GLU A 693 34.90 23.73 -2.88
CA GLU A 693 34.09 24.62 -3.71
C GLU A 693 33.97 24.05 -5.13
N LEU A 694 32.74 23.78 -5.59
CA LEU A 694 32.49 23.15 -6.89
C LEU A 694 31.27 23.77 -7.61
N PRO A 695 31.21 23.76 -8.95
CA PRO A 695 30.00 24.09 -9.67
C PRO A 695 28.96 22.95 -9.58
N VAL A 696 27.68 23.28 -9.67
CA VAL A 696 26.58 22.30 -9.80
C VAL A 696 25.59 22.71 -10.89
N ARG A 697 25.02 21.72 -11.59
CA ARG A 697 24.01 21.90 -12.63
C ARG A 697 22.82 20.97 -12.37
N ASN A 698 21.66 21.30 -12.94
CA ASN A 698 20.43 20.52 -12.74
C ASN A 698 20.53 19.04 -13.16
N VAL A 699 21.48 18.70 -14.04
CA VAL A 699 21.79 17.31 -14.43
C VAL A 699 22.53 16.53 -13.33
N ASN A 700 23.17 17.22 -12.38
CA ASN A 700 23.77 16.64 -11.19
C ASN A 700 22.66 16.40 -10.17
N ARG A 701 22.17 15.15 -10.15
CA ARG A 701 21.10 14.69 -9.26
C ARG A 701 21.71 13.95 -8.08
N THR A 702 21.01 13.94 -6.96
CA THR A 702 21.37 13.13 -5.79
C THR A 702 22.77 13.46 -5.23
N VAL A 703 23.17 14.73 -5.35
CA VAL A 703 24.52 15.19 -4.98
C VAL A 703 24.71 15.09 -3.47
N GLY A 704 25.85 14.50 -3.06
CA GLY A 704 26.26 14.31 -1.67
C GLY A 704 25.85 12.95 -1.07
N THR A 705 24.95 12.21 -1.72
CA THR A 705 24.41 10.96 -1.18
C THR A 705 25.40 9.80 -1.20
N MET A 706 26.21 9.63 -2.26
CA MET A 706 27.26 8.59 -2.24
C MET A 706 28.40 8.99 -1.30
N LEU A 707 28.70 10.28 -1.18
CA LEU A 707 29.61 10.75 -0.13
C LEU A 707 29.07 10.37 1.26
N GLY A 708 27.78 10.61 1.49
CA GLY A 708 27.09 10.21 2.72
C GLY A 708 27.14 8.70 2.97
N HIS A 709 26.98 7.87 1.93
CA HIS A 709 27.19 6.42 2.02
C HIS A 709 28.59 6.08 2.54
N GLU A 710 29.64 6.67 1.96
CA GLU A 710 31.03 6.42 2.35
C GLU A 710 31.34 6.87 3.79
N VAL A 711 30.72 7.96 4.26
CA VAL A 711 30.80 8.40 5.66
C VAL A 711 30.15 7.35 6.57
N THR A 712 28.88 7.04 6.36
CA THR A 712 28.12 6.11 7.20
C THR A 712 28.74 4.71 7.21
N LYS A 713 29.27 4.25 6.09
CA LYS A 713 29.94 2.93 5.99
C LYS A 713 31.20 2.83 6.86
N ARG A 714 31.94 3.94 7.03
CA ARG A 714 33.17 3.98 7.85
C ARG A 714 32.91 4.35 9.31
N TRP A 715 31.98 5.27 9.55
CA TRP A 715 31.76 5.91 10.85
C TRP A 715 30.44 5.51 11.53
N GLY A 716 29.62 4.67 10.88
CA GLY A 716 28.32 4.23 11.40
C GLY A 716 27.29 5.36 11.49
N GLY A 717 26.19 5.11 12.22
CA GLY A 717 25.11 6.09 12.41
C GLY A 717 25.50 7.35 13.17
N GLU A 718 26.56 7.31 14.00
CA GLU A 718 27.09 8.50 14.69
C GLU A 718 27.68 9.53 13.71
N GLY A 719 28.20 9.06 12.56
CA GLY A 719 28.80 9.90 11.53
C GLY A 719 30.06 10.61 11.99
N LEU A 720 30.29 11.80 11.45
CA LEU A 720 31.42 12.66 11.78
C LEU A 720 30.96 13.88 12.60
N PRO A 721 31.87 14.58 13.29
CA PRO A 721 31.56 15.89 13.86
C PRO A 721 31.00 16.85 12.79
N ASP A 722 30.07 17.72 13.18
CA ASP A 722 29.46 18.70 12.28
C ASP A 722 30.52 19.51 11.51
N ASP A 723 30.24 19.82 10.25
CA ASP A 723 31.13 20.59 9.36
C ASP A 723 32.50 19.94 9.07
N THR A 724 32.68 18.64 9.36
CA THR A 724 33.91 17.92 8.96
C THR A 724 34.06 17.87 7.44
N ILE A 725 32.97 17.70 6.68
CA ILE A 725 33.00 17.85 5.22
C ILE A 725 32.04 18.98 4.86
N ASP A 726 32.58 20.15 4.53
CA ASP A 726 31.80 21.34 4.14
C ASP A 726 32.01 21.64 2.65
N VAL A 727 30.97 21.45 1.86
CA VAL A 727 31.01 21.61 0.41
C VAL A 727 30.11 22.76 -0.02
N THR A 728 30.72 23.78 -0.62
CA THR A 728 30.04 24.91 -1.23
C THR A 728 29.87 24.71 -2.72
N PHE A 729 28.64 24.81 -3.18
CA PHE A 729 28.25 24.72 -4.58
C PHE A 729 27.78 26.06 -5.12
N THR A 730 28.04 26.29 -6.41
CA THR A 730 27.47 27.42 -7.16
C THR A 730 26.75 26.93 -8.40
N GLY A 731 25.49 27.32 -8.59
CA GLY A 731 24.66 26.96 -9.74
C GLY A 731 23.27 26.43 -9.35
N THR A 732 22.73 25.53 -10.15
CA THR A 732 21.41 24.92 -9.89
C THR A 732 21.58 23.45 -9.54
N ALA A 733 21.11 23.00 -8.39
CA ALA A 733 21.13 21.58 -8.04
C ALA A 733 19.97 20.81 -8.68
N GLY A 734 20.23 19.60 -9.17
CA GLY A 734 19.19 18.69 -9.66
C GLY A 734 18.32 18.11 -8.53
N GLN A 735 17.45 17.18 -8.90
CA GLN A 735 16.59 16.47 -7.94
C GLN A 735 17.41 15.79 -6.83
N SER A 736 16.84 15.75 -5.63
CA SER A 736 17.39 15.00 -4.47
C SER A 736 18.74 15.50 -3.95
N PHE A 737 19.00 16.81 -4.06
CA PHE A 737 20.21 17.42 -3.49
C PHE A 737 20.32 17.15 -1.96
N GLY A 738 21.42 16.54 -1.53
CA GLY A 738 21.64 16.19 -0.13
C GLY A 738 20.72 15.10 0.41
N ALA A 739 20.24 14.18 -0.42
CA ALA A 739 19.43 13.06 0.05
C ALA A 739 20.23 12.12 0.97
N PHE A 740 19.65 11.69 2.09
CA PHE A 740 20.20 10.71 3.03
C PHE A 740 21.59 11.02 3.60
N ILE A 741 22.02 12.29 3.59
CA ILE A 741 23.34 12.65 4.12
C ILE A 741 23.37 12.50 5.65
N PRO A 742 24.41 11.85 6.22
CA PRO A 742 24.57 11.66 7.65
C PRO A 742 25.15 12.91 8.32
N ARG A 743 25.25 12.87 9.65
CA ARG A 743 25.96 13.87 10.44
C ARG A 743 27.41 14.04 9.98
N GLY A 744 27.86 15.30 9.97
CA GLY A 744 29.21 15.71 9.60
C GLY A 744 29.40 16.15 8.15
N VAL A 745 28.37 15.98 7.31
CA VAL A 745 28.33 16.53 5.95
C VAL A 745 27.48 17.81 5.93
N THR A 746 28.07 18.90 5.47
CA THR A 746 27.42 20.20 5.27
C THR A 746 27.47 20.57 3.79
N LEU A 747 26.30 20.80 3.18
CA LEU A 747 26.18 21.20 1.79
C LEU A 747 25.61 22.62 1.70
N ARG A 748 26.34 23.52 1.05
CA ARG A 748 25.98 24.93 0.88
C ARG A 748 25.76 25.19 -0.60
N LEU A 749 24.68 25.86 -0.97
CA LEU A 749 24.35 26.16 -2.36
C LEU A 749 24.08 27.64 -2.55
N TYR A 750 24.88 28.25 -3.41
CA TYR A 750 24.65 29.57 -3.99
C TYR A 750 23.95 29.43 -5.34
N GLY A 751 22.64 29.66 -5.35
CA GLY A 751 21.77 29.48 -6.51
C GLY A 751 20.42 28.92 -6.09
N ASP A 752 19.95 27.87 -6.77
CA ASP A 752 18.63 27.27 -6.55
C ASP A 752 18.67 25.73 -6.69
N ALA A 753 17.64 25.04 -6.20
CA ALA A 753 17.54 23.59 -6.29
C ALA A 753 16.17 23.15 -6.84
N ASN A 754 16.11 21.93 -7.36
CA ASN A 754 14.84 21.33 -7.76
C ASN A 754 14.16 20.64 -6.54
N ASP A 755 13.31 19.65 -6.79
CA ASP A 755 12.56 18.89 -5.78
C ASP A 755 13.45 17.99 -4.91
N TYR A 756 12.88 17.53 -3.80
CA TYR A 756 13.45 16.49 -2.92
C TYR A 756 14.74 16.87 -2.18
N VAL A 757 15.03 18.17 -2.02
CA VAL A 757 16.16 18.64 -1.20
C VAL A 757 16.07 18.02 0.19
N GLY A 758 17.18 17.44 0.67
CA GLY A 758 17.23 16.84 2.01
C GLY A 758 16.27 15.66 2.22
N LYS A 759 15.86 14.98 1.14
CA LYS A 759 15.07 13.74 1.22
C LYS A 759 15.74 12.74 2.15
N GLY A 760 15.02 12.25 3.16
CA GLY A 760 15.53 11.34 4.17
C GLY A 760 16.77 11.84 4.92
N LEU A 761 16.91 13.16 5.13
CA LEU A 761 18.03 13.76 5.85
C LEU A 761 18.27 13.03 7.18
N SER A 762 19.52 12.62 7.40
CA SER A 762 19.93 11.71 8.48
C SER A 762 21.03 12.33 9.36
N GLY A 763 20.96 13.65 9.58
CA GLY A 763 21.86 14.37 10.50
C GLY A 763 22.73 15.44 9.84
N GLY A 764 22.86 15.44 8.51
CA GLY A 764 23.64 16.46 7.81
C GLY A 764 22.98 17.85 7.80
N ARG A 765 23.71 18.84 7.28
CA ARG A 765 23.24 20.23 7.15
C ARG A 765 23.14 20.65 5.68
N ILE A 766 22.05 21.29 5.31
CA ILE A 766 21.83 21.84 3.97
C ILE A 766 21.49 23.33 4.06
N VAL A 767 22.22 24.15 3.32
CA VAL A 767 22.01 25.61 3.26
C VAL A 767 21.83 26.01 1.80
N ILE A 768 20.70 26.65 1.46
CA ILE A 768 20.46 27.16 0.10
C ILE A 768 20.11 28.64 0.18
N ARG A 769 20.84 29.44 -0.60
CA ARG A 769 20.61 30.87 -0.73
C ARG A 769 20.85 31.33 -2.17
N PRO A 770 20.22 32.43 -2.62
CA PRO A 770 20.46 32.97 -3.94
C PRO A 770 21.94 33.29 -4.16
N HIS A 771 22.35 33.29 -5.43
CA HIS A 771 23.67 33.79 -5.81
C HIS A 771 23.88 35.23 -5.29
N PRO A 772 25.07 35.62 -4.80
CA PRO A 772 25.27 36.95 -4.20
C PRO A 772 24.98 38.12 -5.16
N GLY A 773 25.09 37.88 -6.47
CA GLY A 773 24.73 38.82 -7.52
C GLY A 773 23.23 38.91 -7.87
N ALA A 774 22.36 38.18 -7.18
CA ALA A 774 20.91 38.23 -7.41
C ALA A 774 20.32 39.59 -7.02
N GLN A 775 19.51 40.18 -7.90
CA GLN A 775 18.90 41.50 -7.69
C GLN A 775 17.45 41.45 -7.18
N PHE A 776 16.87 40.25 -7.09
CA PHE A 776 15.50 40.05 -6.62
C PHE A 776 15.45 39.82 -5.10
N ALA A 777 14.30 40.14 -4.50
CA ALA A 777 14.00 39.81 -3.10
C ALA A 777 13.76 38.30 -2.95
N ALA A 778 14.59 37.62 -2.16
CA ALA A 778 14.57 36.16 -2.03
C ALA A 778 13.23 35.64 -1.49
N GLU A 779 12.67 36.33 -0.51
CA GLU A 779 11.43 36.00 0.18
C GLU A 779 10.18 36.07 -0.71
N LYS A 780 10.32 36.55 -1.95
CA LYS A 780 9.26 36.61 -2.97
C LYS A 780 9.45 35.63 -4.11
N ASN A 781 10.51 34.84 -4.12
CA ASN A 781 10.90 33.97 -5.24
C ASN A 781 11.14 32.54 -4.79
N LEU A 782 10.90 31.58 -5.68
CA LEU A 782 11.18 30.18 -5.42
C LEU A 782 12.70 29.93 -5.40
N ILE A 783 13.17 29.24 -4.36
CA ILE A 783 14.57 28.84 -4.18
C ILE A 783 14.77 27.33 -4.31
N ALA A 784 13.71 26.55 -4.00
CA ALA A 784 13.72 25.10 -4.11
C ALA A 784 12.33 24.55 -4.48
N GLY A 785 12.29 23.34 -5.02
CA GLY A 785 11.08 22.66 -5.48
C GLY A 785 10.20 22.10 -4.35
N ASN A 786 9.58 20.96 -4.63
CA ASN A 786 8.59 20.29 -3.80
C ASN A 786 9.21 19.20 -2.90
N VAL A 787 8.44 18.74 -1.92
CA VAL A 787 8.71 17.48 -1.16
C VAL A 787 10.08 17.49 -0.48
N ILE A 788 10.50 18.68 -0.04
CA ILE A 788 11.74 18.91 0.69
C ILE A 788 11.65 18.24 2.07
N CYS A 789 12.76 17.67 2.54
CA CYS A 789 12.85 16.94 3.82
C CYS A 789 11.87 15.78 3.98
N TYR A 790 11.47 15.16 2.86
CA TYR A 790 10.57 14.01 2.92
C TYR A 790 11.16 12.87 3.75
N GLY A 791 10.52 12.55 4.87
CA GLY A 791 10.95 11.45 5.74
C GLY A 791 12.25 11.72 6.49
N ALA A 792 12.70 12.96 6.59
CA ALA A 792 13.90 13.31 7.34
C ALA A 792 13.80 12.88 8.82
N THR A 793 14.88 12.34 9.38
CA THR A 793 14.92 11.81 10.76
C THR A 793 15.75 12.68 11.70
N SER A 794 16.70 13.45 11.18
CA SER A 794 17.52 14.40 11.92
C SER A 794 18.26 15.33 10.94
N GLY A 795 18.97 16.33 11.45
CA GLY A 795 19.75 17.28 10.65
C GLY A 795 19.04 18.62 10.48
N GLU A 796 19.67 19.51 9.72
CA GLU A 796 19.28 20.92 9.62
C GLU A 796 19.17 21.39 8.17
N ILE A 797 18.14 22.17 7.88
CA ILE A 797 17.97 22.81 6.57
C ILE A 797 17.63 24.30 6.70
N PHE A 798 18.33 25.14 5.94
CA PHE A 798 18.16 26.59 5.94
C PHE A 798 17.96 27.08 4.49
N LEU A 799 16.77 27.59 4.18
CA LEU A 799 16.37 27.95 2.82
C LEU A 799 15.95 29.41 2.74
N ARG A 800 16.77 30.25 2.09
CA ARG A 800 16.48 31.68 1.90
C ARG A 800 15.64 31.88 0.63
N GLY A 801 14.34 31.71 0.78
CA GLY A 801 13.33 31.98 -0.25
C GLY A 801 12.07 31.13 -0.08
N LEU A 802 11.19 31.18 -1.08
CA LEU A 802 9.97 30.38 -1.13
C LEU A 802 10.27 28.95 -1.61
N VAL A 803 9.50 27.98 -1.15
CA VAL A 803 9.57 26.60 -1.64
C VAL A 803 8.21 26.11 -2.15
N GLY A 804 8.26 25.00 -2.87
CA GLY A 804 7.08 24.33 -3.43
C GLY A 804 6.18 23.66 -2.39
N GLU A 805 5.40 22.71 -2.87
CA GLU A 805 4.41 21.96 -2.10
C GLU A 805 5.05 20.89 -1.22
N ARG A 806 4.32 20.45 -0.19
CA ARG A 806 4.68 19.29 0.65
C ARG A 806 6.02 19.44 1.38
N PHE A 807 6.40 20.67 1.70
CA PHE A 807 7.57 20.97 2.52
C PHE A 807 7.51 20.23 3.86
N CYS A 808 8.58 19.52 4.23
CA CYS A 808 8.68 18.70 5.44
C CYS A 808 7.56 17.65 5.58
N VAL A 809 7.04 17.13 4.45
CA VAL A 809 6.12 15.99 4.48
C VAL A 809 6.79 14.81 5.18
N ARG A 810 6.10 14.17 6.13
CA ARG A 810 6.67 13.07 6.94
C ARG A 810 7.99 13.40 7.67
N ASN A 811 8.31 14.68 7.92
CA ASN A 811 9.46 15.01 8.77
C ASN A 811 9.29 14.37 10.16
N SER A 812 10.35 13.73 10.64
CA SER A 812 10.36 12.90 11.84
C SER A 812 11.43 13.34 12.84
N GLY A 813 12.23 14.37 12.52
CA GLY A 813 13.23 14.88 13.46
C GLY A 813 14.16 15.97 12.94
N ALA A 814 14.08 16.39 11.67
CA ALA A 814 14.91 17.49 11.18
C ALA A 814 14.40 18.86 11.64
N THR A 815 15.33 19.80 11.77
CA THR A 815 15.05 21.22 11.98
C THR A 815 15.12 21.96 10.65
N ALA A 816 14.09 22.73 10.31
CA ALA A 816 14.00 23.42 9.04
C ALA A 816 13.60 24.88 9.20
N VAL A 817 14.30 25.81 8.54
CA VAL A 817 13.94 27.24 8.48
C VAL A 817 13.80 27.68 7.02
N VAL A 818 12.67 28.29 6.68
CA VAL A 818 12.31 28.70 5.32
C VAL A 818 11.51 30.00 5.30
N GLU A 819 11.58 30.78 4.23
CA GLU A 819 10.91 32.09 4.12
C GLU A 819 9.47 32.03 3.57
N GLY A 820 9.02 30.85 3.13
CA GLY A 820 7.61 30.59 2.81
C GLY A 820 7.41 29.27 2.08
N VAL A 821 6.23 28.68 2.22
CA VAL A 821 5.92 27.33 1.74
C VAL A 821 4.66 27.29 0.88
N GLY A 822 4.61 26.35 -0.07
CA GLY A 822 3.42 26.03 -0.86
C GLY A 822 2.35 25.27 -0.06
N ASP A 823 1.41 24.63 -0.79
CA ASP A 823 0.33 23.85 -0.19
C ASP A 823 0.90 22.58 0.49
N HIS A 824 0.17 22.05 1.48
CA HIS A 824 0.50 20.79 2.16
C HIS A 824 1.80 20.79 2.98
N GLY A 825 2.28 21.95 3.44
CA GLY A 825 3.43 22.04 4.35
C GLY A 825 3.19 21.28 5.66
N CYS A 826 4.23 20.60 6.17
CA CYS A 826 4.22 19.77 7.37
C CYS A 826 3.20 18.62 7.36
N GLU A 827 2.73 18.18 6.18
CA GLU A 827 1.78 17.07 6.09
C GLU A 827 2.40 15.78 6.64
N TYR A 828 1.65 15.06 7.49
CA TYR A 828 2.10 13.82 8.15
C TYR A 828 3.38 13.95 8.99
N MET A 829 3.82 15.16 9.38
CA MET A 829 5.00 15.32 10.24
C MET A 829 4.79 14.61 11.60
N THR A 830 5.80 13.84 12.05
CA THR A 830 5.78 13.04 13.30
C THR A 830 6.85 13.49 14.30
N GLY A 831 7.73 14.42 13.92
CA GLY A 831 8.80 14.92 14.77
C GLY A 831 9.59 16.03 14.07
N GLY A 832 10.53 16.63 14.80
CA GLY A 832 11.34 17.75 14.32
C GLY A 832 10.69 19.12 14.59
N ARG A 833 11.37 20.18 14.13
CA ARG A 833 10.94 21.57 14.32
C ARG A 833 11.01 22.32 13.01
N VAL A 834 9.91 22.96 12.62
CA VAL A 834 9.83 23.72 11.36
C VAL A 834 9.54 25.18 11.66
N VAL A 835 10.30 26.10 11.08
CA VAL A 835 10.11 27.55 11.22
C VAL A 835 9.86 28.13 9.83
N VAL A 836 8.69 28.76 9.65
CA VAL A 836 8.30 29.45 8.42
C VAL A 836 8.27 30.95 8.71
N LEU A 837 9.20 31.69 8.11
CA LEU A 837 9.37 33.15 8.29
C LEU A 837 8.45 33.98 7.38
N GLY A 838 7.39 33.36 6.85
CA GLY A 838 6.50 34.00 5.90
C GLY A 838 5.26 33.15 5.58
N ARG A 839 4.77 33.25 4.34
CA ARG A 839 3.47 32.68 3.95
C ARG A 839 3.45 31.14 3.99
N ILE A 840 2.28 30.59 4.30
CA ILE A 840 1.95 29.15 4.14
C ILE A 840 0.86 28.93 3.09
N GLY A 841 0.90 27.79 2.38
CA GLY A 841 -0.18 27.34 1.49
C GLY A 841 -1.34 26.65 2.23
N ARG A 842 -2.30 26.14 1.47
CA ARG A 842 -3.50 25.44 1.96
C ARG A 842 -3.15 24.11 2.63
N ASN A 843 -4.05 23.66 3.51
CA ASN A 843 -3.99 22.35 4.15
C ASN A 843 -2.69 22.09 4.91
N PHE A 844 -2.11 23.16 5.49
CA PHE A 844 -0.90 23.08 6.30
C PHE A 844 -1.14 22.22 7.55
N ALA A 845 -0.16 21.39 7.91
CA ALA A 845 -0.18 20.47 9.04
C ALA A 845 -1.25 19.36 8.98
N ALA A 846 -1.80 19.05 7.79
CA ALA A 846 -2.74 17.93 7.65
C ALA A 846 -2.08 16.59 8.03
N GLY A 847 -2.76 15.80 8.87
CA GLY A 847 -2.21 14.54 9.36
C GLY A 847 -0.95 14.67 10.24
N MET A 848 -0.54 15.88 10.64
CA MET A 848 0.60 16.10 11.52
C MET A 848 0.29 15.52 12.90
N SER A 849 1.10 14.56 13.33
CA SER A 849 0.87 13.77 14.54
C SER A 849 2.00 13.88 15.57
N GLY A 850 3.11 14.51 15.22
CA GLY A 850 4.18 14.89 16.16
C GLY A 850 5.09 15.99 15.62
N GLY A 851 5.92 16.57 16.49
CA GLY A 851 6.78 17.72 16.18
C GLY A 851 6.08 19.08 16.37
N ILE A 852 6.78 20.17 16.08
CA ILE A 852 6.29 21.54 16.27
C ILE A 852 6.59 22.38 15.02
N ALA A 853 5.62 23.15 14.56
CA ALA A 853 5.80 24.13 13.49
C ALA A 853 5.51 25.55 14.01
N TYR A 854 6.38 26.50 13.69
CA TYR A 854 6.24 27.90 14.01
C TYR A 854 6.07 28.71 12.73
N VAL A 855 5.07 29.57 12.69
CA VAL A 855 4.76 30.36 11.50
C VAL A 855 4.67 31.83 11.89
N HIS A 856 5.51 32.65 11.28
CA HIS A 856 5.43 34.11 11.42
C HIS A 856 4.13 34.61 10.78
N ASP A 857 3.44 35.55 11.44
CA ASP A 857 2.13 36.07 11.03
C ASP A 857 1.03 35.01 10.90
N LEU A 858 1.05 33.96 11.73
CA LEU A 858 0.08 32.86 11.63
C LEU A 858 -1.38 33.33 11.71
N ALA A 859 -1.67 34.42 12.43
CA ALA A 859 -3.01 35.00 12.53
C ALA A 859 -3.62 35.29 11.14
N ALA A 860 -2.82 35.75 10.17
CA ALA A 860 -3.27 36.01 8.81
C ALA A 860 -3.54 34.71 8.00
N TYR A 861 -2.88 33.61 8.37
CA TYR A 861 -2.91 32.35 7.64
C TYR A 861 -3.70 31.23 8.34
N LYS A 862 -4.33 31.50 9.49
CA LYS A 862 -5.08 30.52 10.29
C LYS A 862 -6.06 29.67 9.48
N HIS A 863 -6.77 30.27 8.52
CA HIS A 863 -7.74 29.58 7.66
C HIS A 863 -7.12 28.53 6.72
N ARG A 864 -5.79 28.50 6.58
CA ARG A 864 -5.05 27.55 5.76
C ARG A 864 -4.53 26.34 6.54
N VAL A 865 -4.59 26.39 7.88
CA VAL A 865 -4.19 25.28 8.76
C VAL A 865 -5.33 24.25 8.82
N ASN A 866 -4.99 22.97 8.65
CA ASN A 866 -5.94 21.89 8.84
C ASN A 866 -6.05 21.55 10.34
N MET A 867 -7.13 21.98 10.97
CA MET A 867 -7.37 21.84 12.42
C MET A 867 -7.86 20.45 12.86
N GLU A 868 -7.88 19.44 11.98
CA GLU A 868 -8.34 18.09 12.32
C GLU A 868 -7.53 17.50 13.48
N MET A 869 -6.20 17.54 13.37
CA MET A 869 -5.28 16.89 14.33
C MET A 869 -4.40 17.86 15.13
N VAL A 870 -4.36 19.14 14.78
CA VAL A 870 -3.51 20.15 15.44
C VAL A 870 -4.33 21.26 16.08
N ASP A 871 -3.72 21.93 17.04
CA ASP A 871 -4.18 23.23 17.56
C ASP A 871 -3.14 24.32 17.25
N ILE A 872 -3.54 25.57 17.48
CA ILE A 872 -2.67 26.73 17.46
C ILE A 872 -2.54 27.25 18.89
N ASP A 873 -1.32 27.21 19.42
CA ASP A 873 -1.00 27.59 20.80
C ASP A 873 -0.23 28.91 20.86
N PRO A 874 -0.27 29.61 22.01
CA PRO A 874 0.70 30.65 22.31
C PRO A 874 2.11 30.06 22.46
N LEU A 875 3.12 30.93 22.33
CA LEU A 875 4.51 30.56 22.60
C LEU A 875 4.78 30.57 24.10
N ASP A 876 5.55 29.59 24.56
CA ASP A 876 6.20 29.60 25.87
C ASP A 876 7.66 30.11 25.80
N GLU A 877 8.34 30.19 26.95
CA GLU A 877 9.72 30.70 27.02
C GLU A 877 10.71 29.80 26.26
N GLU A 878 10.50 28.47 26.24
CA GLU A 878 11.35 27.53 25.51
C GLU A 878 11.17 27.71 23.99
N ASP A 879 9.94 27.94 23.54
CA ASP A 879 9.62 28.23 22.14
C ASP A 879 10.33 29.51 21.68
N ILE A 880 10.28 30.58 22.49
CA ILE A 880 10.90 31.88 22.17
C ILE A 880 12.42 31.72 22.08
N ALA A 881 13.04 31.03 23.03
CA ALA A 881 14.48 30.79 23.03
C ALA A 881 14.92 29.98 21.79
N PHE A 882 14.19 28.91 21.47
CA PHE A 882 14.44 28.12 20.27
C PHE A 882 14.28 28.93 18.98
N LEU A 883 13.22 29.74 18.88
CA LEU A 883 12.98 30.56 17.70
C LEU A 883 14.10 31.57 17.49
N HIS A 884 14.57 32.22 18.55
CA HIS A 884 15.69 33.17 18.47
C HIS A 884 16.96 32.47 17.95
N GLU A 885 17.28 31.29 18.47
CA GLU A 885 18.40 30.47 18.01
C GLU A 885 18.27 30.07 16.53
N ALA A 886 17.12 29.51 16.15
CA ALA A 886 16.87 29.02 14.79
C ALA A 886 16.92 30.15 13.75
N VAL A 887 16.34 31.31 14.06
CA VAL A 887 16.37 32.50 13.18
C VAL A 887 17.77 33.11 13.12
N SER A 888 18.49 33.16 14.25
CA SER A 888 19.89 33.62 14.30
C SER A 888 20.79 32.74 13.45
N LYS A 889 20.63 31.42 13.54
CA LYS A 889 21.39 30.48 12.72
C LYS A 889 21.01 30.59 11.25
N HIS A 890 19.73 30.71 10.93
CA HIS A 890 19.30 30.96 9.55
C HIS A 890 19.92 32.24 8.98
N PHE A 891 19.99 33.32 9.76
CA PHE A 891 20.67 34.56 9.36
C PHE A 891 22.17 34.32 9.13
N ALA A 892 22.87 33.69 10.07
CA ALA A 892 24.30 33.41 9.96
C ALA A 892 24.64 32.55 8.72
N GLU A 893 23.83 31.55 8.43
CA GLU A 893 24.05 30.62 7.32
C GLU A 893 23.65 31.21 5.95
N THR A 894 22.62 32.07 5.90
CA THR A 894 22.00 32.49 4.63
C THR A 894 22.11 33.98 4.30
N ASP A 895 22.52 34.81 5.26
CA ASP A 895 22.46 36.27 5.20
C ASP A 895 21.05 36.77 4.81
N SER A 896 20.01 36.11 5.36
CA SER A 896 18.61 36.43 5.07
C SER A 896 18.24 37.85 5.55
N ALA A 897 17.66 38.64 4.65
CA ALA A 897 17.12 39.95 4.97
C ALA A 897 15.89 39.87 5.90
N VAL A 898 15.06 38.82 5.74
CA VAL A 898 13.90 38.56 6.60
C VAL A 898 14.36 38.24 8.02
N ALA A 899 15.30 37.31 8.16
CA ALA A 899 15.85 36.95 9.47
C ALA A 899 16.52 38.15 10.16
N ARG A 900 17.28 38.94 9.40
CA ARG A 900 17.90 40.18 9.91
C ARG A 900 16.86 41.16 10.44
N ALA A 901 15.76 41.36 9.72
CA ALA A 901 14.69 42.25 10.14
C ALA A 901 13.99 41.75 11.40
N LEU A 902 13.70 40.45 11.49
CA LEU A 902 13.10 39.83 12.68
C LEU A 902 14.00 39.97 13.92
N LEU A 903 15.31 39.77 13.77
CA LEU A 903 16.26 39.88 14.88
C LEU A 903 16.50 41.33 15.32
N ALA A 904 16.24 42.30 14.45
CA ALA A 904 16.41 43.72 14.78
C ALA A 904 15.34 44.25 15.76
N ASP A 905 14.15 43.64 15.78
CA ASP A 905 13.04 43.99 16.68
C ASP A 905 12.39 42.71 17.25
N TRP A 906 13.23 41.85 17.83
CA TRP A 906 12.84 40.49 18.22
C TRP A 906 11.65 40.45 19.18
N ASP A 907 11.64 41.31 20.21
CA ASP A 907 10.62 41.30 21.26
C ASP A 907 9.21 41.57 20.69
N ALA A 908 9.10 42.41 19.65
CA ALA A 908 7.84 42.65 18.95
C ALA A 908 7.53 41.55 17.93
N GLU A 909 8.52 41.14 17.14
CA GLU A 909 8.32 40.20 16.04
C GLU A 909 8.03 38.78 16.51
N VAL A 910 8.59 38.34 17.63
CA VAL A 910 8.33 37.00 18.19
C VAL A 910 6.87 36.81 18.60
N GLN A 911 6.19 37.88 19.01
CA GLN A 911 4.76 37.85 19.39
C GLN A 911 3.83 37.60 18.19
N ARG A 912 4.33 37.74 16.96
CA ARG A 912 3.57 37.51 15.72
C ARG A 912 3.65 36.06 15.25
N PHE A 913 4.52 35.25 15.84
CA PHE A 913 4.57 33.82 15.55
C PHE A 913 3.39 33.08 16.20
N GLY A 914 2.94 32.02 15.54
CA GLY A 914 2.04 31.05 16.15
C GLY A 914 2.63 29.65 16.11
N LYS A 915 2.37 28.87 17.18
CA LYS A 915 2.79 27.48 17.34
C LYS A 915 1.69 26.54 16.87
N VAL A 916 1.97 25.73 15.86
CA VAL A 916 1.08 24.67 15.39
C VAL A 916 1.55 23.34 15.98
N MET A 917 0.70 22.70 16.78
CA MET A 917 1.07 21.52 17.56
C MET A 917 -0.02 20.43 17.57
N PRO A 918 0.32 19.14 17.38
CA PRO A 918 -0.66 18.05 17.36
C PRO A 918 -1.28 17.76 18.72
N LYS A 919 -2.60 17.51 18.73
CA LYS A 919 -3.40 17.21 19.93
C LYS A 919 -2.92 15.97 20.66
N ASP A 920 -2.65 14.89 19.93
CA ASP A 920 -2.24 13.60 20.52
C ASP A 920 -0.83 13.70 21.10
N TYR A 921 0.06 14.42 20.40
CA TYR A 921 1.40 14.67 20.89
C TYR A 921 1.40 15.45 22.20
N LYS A 922 0.56 16.50 22.31
CA LYS A 922 0.36 17.23 23.58
C LYS A 922 -0.11 16.31 24.71
N ARG A 923 -1.08 15.44 24.43
CA ARG A 923 -1.61 14.48 25.42
C ARG A 923 -0.51 13.56 25.93
N VAL A 924 0.34 13.05 25.03
CA VAL A 924 1.49 12.21 25.38
C VAL A 924 2.53 12.97 26.22
N LEU A 925 2.87 14.22 25.84
CA LEU A 925 3.80 15.04 26.62
C LEU A 925 3.26 15.36 28.02
N ALA A 926 1.97 15.68 28.14
CA ALA A 926 1.32 15.92 29.42
C ALA A 926 1.29 14.67 30.30
N ALA A 927 0.98 13.49 29.73
CA ALA A 927 1.01 12.21 30.44
C ALA A 927 2.42 11.88 30.93
N LYS A 928 3.44 12.09 30.10
CA LYS A 928 4.85 11.92 30.48
C LYS A 928 5.25 12.85 31.63
N ALA A 929 4.94 14.14 31.53
CA ALA A 929 5.27 15.11 32.58
C ALA A 929 4.53 14.83 33.91
N ALA A 930 3.31 14.29 33.84
CA ALA A 930 2.57 13.85 35.02
C ALA A 930 3.19 12.59 35.64
N ALA A 931 3.55 11.59 34.83
CA ALA A 931 4.22 10.38 35.30
C ALA A 931 5.58 10.67 35.97
N GLU A 932 6.37 11.58 35.38
CA GLU A 932 7.64 12.04 35.96
C GLU A 932 7.43 12.73 37.31
N ARG A 933 6.39 13.55 37.44
CA ARG A 933 6.02 14.22 38.69
C ARG A 933 5.56 13.24 39.77
N ASP A 934 4.80 12.22 39.37
CA ASP A 934 4.15 11.26 40.26
C ASP A 934 5.02 10.01 40.53
N GLY A 935 6.20 9.89 39.91
CA GLY A 935 7.10 8.75 40.03
C GLY A 935 6.56 7.44 39.45
N ARG A 936 5.63 7.53 38.48
CA ARG A 936 5.04 6.37 37.77
C ARG A 936 5.92 5.97 36.58
N ASP A 937 5.74 4.74 36.11
CA ASP A 937 6.35 4.28 34.85
C ASP A 937 5.81 5.11 33.68
N ILE A 938 6.72 5.79 32.98
CA ILE A 938 6.39 6.69 31.88
C ILE A 938 5.76 5.92 30.71
N ASP A 939 6.27 4.73 30.41
CA ASP A 939 5.82 3.95 29.28
C ASP A 939 4.39 3.44 29.52
N GLU A 940 4.08 3.00 30.75
CA GLU A 940 2.74 2.63 31.17
C GLU A 940 1.78 3.82 31.09
N ALA A 941 2.15 4.99 31.63
CA ALA A 941 1.31 6.18 31.60
C ALA A 941 1.04 6.68 30.17
N VAL A 942 2.03 6.61 29.28
CA VAL A 942 1.86 6.97 27.86
C VAL A 942 0.94 6.00 27.15
N MET A 943 1.04 4.70 27.43
CA MET A 943 0.14 3.70 26.84
C MET A 943 -1.28 3.79 27.41
N GLU A 944 -1.45 4.07 28.71
CA GLU A 944 -2.76 4.37 29.33
C GLU A 944 -3.42 5.54 28.59
N ALA A 945 -2.72 6.66 28.43
CA ALA A 945 -3.24 7.84 27.72
C ALA A 945 -3.61 7.56 26.25
N ALA A 946 -2.96 6.59 25.61
CA ALA A 946 -3.24 6.16 24.24
C ALA A 946 -4.47 5.25 24.11
N HIS A 947 -4.85 4.55 25.19
CA HIS A 947 -6.00 3.65 25.21
C HIS A 947 -7.34 4.35 25.50
N GLY A 948 -7.31 5.64 25.85
CA GLY A 948 -8.48 6.38 26.32
C GLY A 948 -8.77 6.03 27.77
#